data_AF-A0A928LJC5-F1
#
_entry.id   AF-A0A928LJC5-F1
#
_cell.length_a   1.000
_cell.length_b   1.000
_cell.length_c   1.000
_cell.angle_alpha   90.00
_cell.angle_beta   90.00
_cell.angle_gamma   90.00
#
_symmetry.space_group_name_H-M   'P 1'
#
loop_
_entity.id
_entity.type
_entity.pdbx_description
1 polymer ?
#
loop_
_entity_poly.entity_id
_entity_poly.type
_entity_poly.pdbx_seq_one_letter_code
_entity_poly.pdbx_strand_id
1 'polypeptide(L)'
;MKKKSLLLRLGTAFLSALICLSAFVPLCAYAQEEGEGDVSFVYESDTKSYYEALKEYDELALSDANDFLLSLKASELSDNLITAEGKEGALSDFDNTLSFTISVEEAALYIFGCTYYCYNGKGLIPTRRVLIDGEELFNEAKSVPFYRYYKDISAPAKNSIGDEVKPGAEEITGWYTTYFYDNAGKYSSPLKFYLESGEHTITLECIDEPLLINEFFVSAPEKALSYEQYLEKINKNTLSGFSQRFEAEKALTVRNDTSTGLASDTDPKASPQSVGYTVLNTFGGYTYRKGGQSAVFEIEVPEEGAYCINFRSKQNWSGKLPSYREIRVNSELPFKELQSYPFKFSRKWENIILQDQNNEPYLIYLNKGKNEITLTVNMEPLTDVLTILEDSLNSVSVLIRKIVMITGTEPDPNYEYDLDVNIPTLIDDLNGVVAALEEAKEKTNAQAGGKQTTMGSNIDSAITQLKEMAESPSRIPRRMNDLNSIVTSMGDWIISLQDQPLQIDYIEVFSPDVKIKKYHSNFFDNLWATLISFYTSFFKDYNYVASSQDGMEIKETLSVWIGRGKEWAEILKELSDSDFTKETGIEIVLNVLPSGQLTAAAVNPLMLAVSAGNAPDVALSVTSNLPVEYAIRNAVVDLSTFEGYEEIEKRFVPQMTVPFKYKGGVYGIPETMYFRALFYRKDILSDLNIDIPKTWDDVINKTLPKLYENGLQMYVPGWFDMFLYSCNGSFYNEDGSRSALDTPEAYRAFDMMCKMYTVYGVPTSANFINRFRTGEMPIGIEGSPVYMQLMAAAPELQGRWGMAMIPAMTDSQGNETIKTAGYVGEAAIILKDSKKQDSAFKFLDWWTKTETQTRFGREVEGRIGSYARWLTSNTEAFSQLPWNREHLDIITKSWDTVIETPNVPGGYYTSRHLSNAWNRTVISGMPARDSIEQCVLDINKELERRQGTLK
;
A
#
# COMPACT_ATOMS: atom_id res chain seq x y z
N MET A 1 -42.91 -14.31 -20.68
CA MET A 1 -42.90 -13.16 -19.73
C MET A 1 -41.49 -12.83 -19.25
N LYS A 2 -40.55 -12.46 -20.14
CA LYS A 2 -39.16 -12.11 -19.77
C LYS A 2 -38.65 -10.80 -20.41
N LYS A 3 -39.53 -10.02 -21.08
CA LYS A 3 -39.18 -8.71 -21.66
C LYS A 3 -39.73 -7.50 -20.91
N LYS A 4 -40.54 -7.68 -19.85
CA LYS A 4 -41.15 -6.58 -19.07
C LYS A 4 -40.46 -6.26 -17.73
N SER A 5 -39.56 -7.11 -17.21
CA SER A 5 -38.84 -6.83 -15.94
C SER A 5 -37.53 -6.07 -16.11
N LEU A 6 -37.04 -5.90 -17.35
CA LEU A 6 -35.77 -5.23 -17.63
C LEU A 6 -35.95 -3.70 -17.70
N LEU A 7 -37.10 -3.22 -18.19
CA LEU A 7 -37.42 -1.79 -18.28
C LEU A 7 -37.83 -1.15 -16.94
N LEU A 8 -38.25 -1.96 -15.95
CA LEU A 8 -38.67 -1.46 -14.63
C LEU A 8 -37.49 -1.29 -13.65
N ARG A 9 -36.33 -1.90 -13.93
CA ARG A 9 -35.09 -1.75 -13.16
C ARG A 9 -34.19 -0.61 -13.64
N LEU A 10 -34.50 -0.02 -14.80
CA LEU A 10 -33.78 1.14 -15.35
C LEU A 10 -34.40 2.49 -14.93
N GLY A 11 -35.64 2.51 -14.43
CA GLY A 11 -36.36 3.74 -14.06
C GLY A 11 -36.32 4.12 -12.58
N THR A 12 -35.76 3.30 -11.70
CA THR A 12 -35.83 3.47 -10.23
C THR A 12 -34.50 3.90 -9.59
N ALA A 13 -33.41 3.96 -10.36
CA ALA A 13 -32.11 4.45 -9.87
C ALA A 13 -31.88 5.96 -10.12
N PHE A 14 -32.83 6.65 -10.75
CA PHE A 14 -32.66 8.04 -11.20
C PHE A 14 -33.62 9.05 -10.52
N LEU A 15 -34.39 8.64 -9.50
CA LEU A 15 -35.46 9.48 -8.92
C LEU A 15 -35.48 9.56 -7.37
N SER A 16 -34.39 9.18 -6.70
CA SER A 16 -34.23 9.31 -5.24
C SER A 16 -33.12 10.28 -4.83
N ALA A 17 -32.56 11.02 -5.80
CA ALA A 17 -31.77 12.23 -5.57
C ALA A 17 -32.68 13.43 -5.89
N LEU A 18 -32.79 14.37 -4.95
CA LEU A 18 -33.75 15.49 -4.85
C LEU A 18 -35.15 15.12 -4.31
N ILE A 19 -35.39 15.42 -3.03
CA ILE A 19 -36.36 16.44 -2.58
C ILE A 19 -36.37 16.53 -1.03
N CYS A 20 -36.24 17.78 -0.55
CA CYS A 20 -36.65 18.35 0.74
C CYS A 20 -35.74 18.29 2.00
N LEU A 21 -35.00 19.40 2.16
CA LEU A 21 -34.83 20.16 3.40
C LEU A 21 -36.17 20.36 4.18
N SER A 22 -36.15 20.29 5.52
CA SER A 22 -36.23 21.46 6.44
C SER A 22 -36.69 21.13 7.87
N ALA A 23 -35.89 21.61 8.84
CA ALA A 23 -36.18 22.17 10.19
C ALA A 23 -37.05 21.44 11.23
N PHE A 24 -36.53 21.31 12.48
CA PHE A 24 -36.95 22.10 13.67
C PHE A 24 -36.10 21.75 14.93
N VAL A 25 -35.80 22.78 15.74
CA VAL A 25 -35.08 22.80 17.04
C VAL A 25 -36.09 22.80 18.20
N PRO A 26 -35.74 22.35 19.43
CA PRO A 26 -35.65 23.31 20.54
C PRO A 26 -34.51 23.08 21.57
N LEU A 27 -34.03 24.22 22.07
CA LEU A 27 -33.26 24.57 23.28
C LEU A 27 -33.35 23.65 24.51
N CYS A 28 -32.24 23.57 25.26
CA CYS A 28 -32.16 24.05 26.66
C CYS A 28 -30.70 24.18 27.16
N ALA A 29 -30.48 25.22 27.96
CA ALA A 29 -29.19 25.77 28.39
C ALA A 29 -28.62 25.14 29.66
N TYR A 30 -27.29 25.22 29.85
CA TYR A 30 -26.66 25.49 31.15
C TYR A 30 -25.24 26.06 30.96
N ALA A 31 -24.87 27.04 31.78
CA ALA A 31 -23.63 27.80 31.74
C ALA A 31 -22.62 27.29 32.79
N GLN A 32 -21.31 27.39 32.52
CA GLN A 32 -20.33 27.95 33.48
C GLN A 32 -18.90 28.11 32.94
N GLU A 33 -18.47 29.37 32.98
CA GLU A 33 -17.19 29.97 33.43
C GLU A 33 -15.81 29.49 32.92
N GLU A 34 -15.11 30.51 32.40
CA GLU A 34 -13.79 30.58 31.78
C GLU A 34 -12.61 30.47 32.76
N GLY A 35 -11.48 30.03 32.22
CA GLY A 35 -10.14 30.31 32.74
C GLY A 35 -9.19 30.51 31.57
N GLU A 36 -8.84 31.77 31.29
CA GLU A 36 -7.90 32.20 30.24
C GLU A 36 -6.46 31.71 30.51
N GLY A 37 -5.77 31.32 29.45
CA GLY A 37 -4.34 31.06 29.43
C GLY A 37 -3.81 31.06 28.00
N ASP A 38 -3.35 32.22 27.54
CA ASP A 38 -2.72 32.47 26.24
C ASP A 38 -1.40 31.70 26.11
N VAL A 39 -1.27 30.80 25.12
CA VAL A 39 0.01 30.18 24.76
C VAL A 39 0.09 29.93 23.25
N SER A 40 0.99 30.63 22.57
CA SER A 40 1.32 30.44 21.15
C SER A 40 2.48 29.45 20.99
N PHE A 41 2.34 28.42 20.15
CA PHE A 41 3.48 27.63 19.66
C PHE A 41 3.29 27.22 18.19
N VAL A 42 4.34 27.45 17.40
CA VAL A 42 4.50 27.06 15.99
C VAL A 42 5.21 25.70 15.95
N TYR A 43 4.80 24.84 15.02
CA TYR A 43 5.38 23.52 14.77
C TYR A 43 6.56 23.68 13.81
N GLU A 44 7.79 23.59 14.30
CA GLU A 44 9.00 23.39 13.49
C GLU A 44 9.48 21.95 13.71
N SER A 45 9.59 21.17 12.64
CA SER A 45 10.38 19.94 12.61
C SER A 45 11.85 20.35 12.66
N ASP A 46 12.64 19.84 13.60
CA ASP A 46 14.07 20.19 13.71
C ASP A 46 14.88 19.79 12.47
N THR A 47 14.39 18.86 11.62
CA THR A 47 15.03 18.49 10.35
C THR A 47 14.28 19.07 9.13
N LYS A 48 14.95 19.91 8.36
CA LYS A 48 14.45 20.47 7.10
C LYS A 48 14.30 19.40 6.00
N SER A 49 13.42 19.63 5.04
CA SER A 49 13.35 18.88 3.78
C SER A 49 14.56 19.16 2.89
N TYR A 50 14.89 18.25 1.97
CA TYR A 50 15.95 18.49 0.99
C TYR A 50 15.59 19.65 0.05
N TYR A 51 14.31 19.91 -0.18
CA TYR A 51 13.85 21.09 -0.91
C TYR A 51 14.25 22.40 -0.22
N GLU A 52 14.04 22.50 1.10
CA GLU A 52 14.48 23.64 1.90
C GLU A 52 16.01 23.73 1.96
N ALA A 53 16.70 22.59 2.07
CA ALA A 53 18.16 22.55 2.01
C ALA A 53 18.69 23.12 0.68
N LEU A 54 18.10 22.73 -0.46
CA LEU A 54 18.48 23.28 -1.77
C LEU A 54 18.24 24.80 -1.87
N LYS A 55 17.10 25.30 -1.36
CA LYS A 55 16.85 26.75 -1.30
C LYS A 55 17.90 27.48 -0.47
N GLU A 56 18.24 26.94 0.70
CA GLU A 56 19.28 27.51 1.55
C GLU A 56 20.65 27.49 0.86
N TYR A 57 20.98 26.41 0.14
CA TYR A 57 22.21 26.34 -0.64
C TYR A 57 22.25 27.42 -1.73
N ASP A 58 21.13 27.67 -2.40
CA ASP A 58 21.00 28.73 -3.40
C ASP A 58 21.10 30.13 -2.77
N GLU A 59 20.45 30.35 -1.62
CA GLU A 59 20.48 31.62 -0.87
C GLU A 59 21.89 31.97 -0.35
N LEU A 60 22.61 30.96 0.12
CA LEU A 60 24.00 31.06 0.56
C LEU A 60 25.00 31.05 -0.60
N ALA A 61 24.53 30.86 -1.84
CA ALA A 61 25.33 30.75 -3.05
C ALA A 61 26.46 29.71 -2.94
N LEU A 62 26.15 28.56 -2.34
CA LEU A 62 27.10 27.45 -2.20
C LEU A 62 27.45 26.87 -3.56
N SER A 63 28.73 26.59 -3.78
CA SER A 63 29.21 26.01 -5.04
C SER A 63 29.27 24.49 -4.98
N ASP A 64 28.92 23.85 -6.09
CA ASP A 64 29.26 22.45 -6.35
C ASP A 64 30.80 22.28 -6.36
N ALA A 65 31.28 21.18 -5.77
CA ALA A 65 32.69 20.81 -5.87
C ALA A 65 33.10 20.65 -7.33
N ASN A 66 34.35 20.95 -7.68
CA ASN A 66 34.84 20.80 -9.05
C ASN A 66 35.91 19.72 -9.15
N ASP A 67 35.76 18.80 -10.11
CA ASP A 67 36.75 17.75 -10.42
C ASP A 67 37.21 16.92 -9.20
N PHE A 68 36.31 16.67 -8.25
CA PHE A 68 36.58 15.90 -7.04
C PHE A 68 36.09 14.44 -7.16
N LEU A 69 36.93 13.49 -6.77
CA LEU A 69 36.58 12.07 -6.58
C LEU A 69 37.44 11.45 -5.47
N LEU A 70 36.81 11.08 -4.37
CA LEU A 70 37.37 10.25 -3.31
C LEU A 70 36.74 8.86 -3.38
N SER A 71 37.53 7.81 -3.16
CA SER A 71 37.03 6.44 -3.06
C SER A 71 37.67 5.70 -1.90
N LEU A 72 36.84 5.00 -1.12
CA LEU A 72 37.21 4.17 0.02
C LEU A 72 36.79 2.72 -0.25
N LYS A 73 37.71 1.77 -0.07
CA LYS A 73 37.44 0.34 -0.23
C LYS A 73 36.77 -0.25 1.00
N ALA A 74 36.14 -1.41 0.86
CA ALA A 74 35.50 -2.16 1.94
C ALA A 74 36.33 -2.24 3.23
N SER A 75 37.62 -2.53 3.14
CA SER A 75 38.54 -2.63 4.29
C SER A 75 38.77 -1.31 5.03
N GLU A 76 38.48 -0.18 4.40
CA GLU A 76 38.54 1.16 4.99
C GLU A 76 37.20 1.56 5.61
N LEU A 77 36.11 0.86 5.28
CA LEU A 77 34.77 1.10 5.81
C LEU A 77 34.48 0.29 7.08
N SER A 78 35.00 -0.94 7.16
CA SER A 78 34.79 -1.84 8.30
C SER A 78 35.78 -3.01 8.32
N ASP A 79 36.05 -3.54 9.51
CA ASP A 79 36.76 -4.80 9.71
C ASP A 79 35.87 -6.03 9.42
N ASN A 80 34.54 -5.86 9.43
CA ASN A 80 33.58 -6.94 9.18
C ASN A 80 33.37 -7.14 7.67
N LEU A 81 34.28 -7.87 7.05
CA LEU A 81 34.29 -8.14 5.62
C LEU A 81 33.67 -9.49 5.26
N ILE A 82 32.84 -9.50 4.21
CA ILE A 82 32.29 -10.71 3.60
C ILE A 82 32.64 -10.74 2.11
N THR A 83 33.06 -11.90 1.61
CA THR A 83 33.31 -12.10 0.19
C THR A 83 32.04 -12.56 -0.53
N ALA A 84 31.60 -11.82 -1.54
CA ALA A 84 30.51 -12.18 -2.44
C ALA A 84 30.99 -12.05 -3.91
N GLU A 85 30.76 -13.11 -4.71
CA GLU A 85 31.16 -13.16 -6.12
C GLU A 85 32.63 -12.76 -6.38
N GLY A 86 33.53 -13.12 -5.46
CA GLY A 86 34.97 -12.87 -5.59
C GLY A 86 35.42 -11.45 -5.26
N LYS A 87 34.55 -10.57 -4.76
CA LYS A 87 34.91 -9.26 -4.19
C LYS A 87 34.58 -9.21 -2.70
N GLU A 88 35.40 -8.48 -1.93
CA GLU A 88 35.14 -8.22 -0.51
C GLU A 88 34.21 -7.02 -0.36
N GLY A 89 33.24 -7.09 0.55
CA GLY A 89 32.40 -5.97 0.94
C GLY A 89 32.26 -5.87 2.45
N ALA A 90 32.20 -4.64 2.94
CA ALA A 90 31.90 -4.32 4.33
C ALA A 90 30.43 -4.63 4.62
N LEU A 91 30.17 -5.44 5.64
CA LEU A 91 28.82 -5.78 6.06
C LEU A 91 28.17 -4.59 6.75
N SER A 92 27.05 -4.13 6.19
CA SER A 92 26.13 -3.20 6.81
C SER A 92 24.82 -3.94 7.09
N ASP A 93 24.47 -4.12 8.35
CA ASP A 93 23.21 -4.70 8.79
C ASP A 93 22.76 -4.08 10.13
N PHE A 94 21.71 -4.62 10.75
CA PHE A 94 21.16 -4.08 12.01
C PHE A 94 22.14 -4.13 13.19
N ASP A 95 23.11 -5.03 13.15
CA ASP A 95 24.10 -5.22 14.21
C ASP A 95 25.46 -4.57 13.84
N ASN A 96 25.62 -4.14 12.59
CA ASN A 96 26.84 -3.59 12.01
C ASN A 96 26.57 -2.27 11.29
N THR A 97 26.54 -1.17 12.04
CA THR A 97 26.54 0.19 11.48
C THR A 97 27.92 0.51 10.88
N LEU A 98 27.95 1.04 9.66
CA LEU A 98 29.20 1.51 9.05
C LEU A 98 29.42 2.96 9.45
N SER A 99 30.58 3.27 10.03
CA SER A 99 30.98 4.63 10.41
C SER A 99 32.44 4.82 10.04
N PHE A 100 32.73 5.77 9.14
CA PHE A 100 34.08 5.99 8.61
C PHE A 100 34.31 7.48 8.32
N THR A 101 35.58 7.88 8.25
CA THR A 101 35.98 9.28 8.06
C THR A 101 36.38 9.54 6.62
N ILE A 102 35.91 10.66 6.07
CA ILE A 102 36.37 11.22 4.80
C ILE A 102 37.04 12.57 5.05
N SER A 103 37.88 13.02 4.13
CA SER A 103 38.38 14.39 4.14
C SER A 103 38.19 15.06 2.79
N VAL A 104 37.76 16.32 2.82
CA VAL A 104 37.56 17.16 1.64
C VAL A 104 38.37 18.45 1.78
N GLU A 105 38.98 18.90 0.69
CA GLU A 105 39.87 20.07 0.71
C GLU A 105 39.11 21.40 0.60
N GLU A 106 37.96 21.40 -0.08
CA GLU A 106 37.13 22.59 -0.30
C GLU A 106 35.76 22.46 0.35
N ALA A 107 35.26 23.58 0.90
CA ALA A 107 33.89 23.66 1.38
C ALA A 107 32.95 23.80 0.18
N ALA A 108 32.15 22.77 -0.10
CA ALA A 108 31.36 22.66 -1.33
C ALA A 108 30.23 21.63 -1.20
N LEU A 109 29.39 21.54 -2.23
CA LEU A 109 28.39 20.49 -2.37
C LEU A 109 28.99 19.26 -3.06
N TYR A 110 28.80 18.10 -2.45
CA TYR A 110 29.26 16.78 -2.91
C TYR A 110 28.09 15.82 -3.08
N ILE A 111 28.29 14.76 -3.87
CA ILE A 111 27.36 13.62 -3.96
C ILE A 111 28.05 12.36 -3.48
N PHE A 112 27.28 11.46 -2.86
CA PHE A 112 27.77 10.17 -2.37
C PHE A 112 27.24 9.04 -3.24
N GLY A 113 28.05 7.99 -3.37
CA GLY A 113 27.65 6.76 -4.02
C GLY A 113 28.47 5.57 -3.54
N CYS A 114 28.07 4.37 -3.95
CA CYS A 114 28.78 3.16 -3.59
C CYS A 114 28.56 2.03 -4.60
N THR A 115 29.47 1.06 -4.56
CA THR A 115 29.31 -0.24 -5.19
C THR A 115 28.85 -1.24 -4.14
N TYR A 116 27.66 -1.81 -4.30
CA TYR A 116 26.97 -2.62 -3.29
C TYR A 116 26.53 -3.99 -3.82
N TYR A 117 26.24 -4.90 -2.89
CA TYR A 117 25.67 -6.22 -3.13
C TYR A 117 24.56 -6.50 -2.11
N CYS A 118 23.36 -6.84 -2.57
CA CYS A 118 22.24 -7.22 -1.69
C CYS A 118 22.49 -8.62 -1.10
N TYR A 119 22.80 -8.70 0.19
CA TYR A 119 23.28 -9.94 0.82
C TYR A 119 22.24 -10.54 1.78
N ASN A 120 21.96 -11.85 1.64
CA ASN A 120 21.09 -12.62 2.55
C ASN A 120 19.73 -11.96 2.90
N GLY A 121 19.13 -11.23 1.96
CA GLY A 121 17.86 -10.56 2.21
C GLY A 121 16.64 -11.40 1.88
N LYS A 122 15.47 -10.95 2.35
CA LYS A 122 14.17 -11.60 2.12
C LYS A 122 13.40 -11.02 0.93
N GLY A 123 13.88 -9.94 0.31
CA GLY A 123 13.32 -9.36 -0.91
C GLY A 123 12.78 -7.93 -0.75
N LEU A 124 12.89 -7.34 0.45
CA LEU A 124 12.68 -5.89 0.62
C LEU A 124 13.84 -5.12 -0.04
N ILE A 125 13.62 -3.85 -0.34
CA ILE A 125 14.67 -2.92 -0.81
C ILE A 125 15.57 -2.60 0.39
N PRO A 126 16.87 -2.95 0.38
CA PRO A 126 17.78 -2.48 1.41
C PRO A 126 17.81 -0.96 1.49
N THR A 127 17.77 -0.43 2.71
CA THR A 127 17.67 1.02 2.93
C THR A 127 18.63 1.45 4.04
N ARG A 128 19.32 2.56 3.82
CA ARG A 128 20.21 3.16 4.83
C ARG A 128 19.78 4.56 5.19
N ARG A 129 19.91 4.88 6.47
CA ARG A 129 19.95 6.26 6.95
C ARG A 129 21.38 6.75 6.88
N VAL A 130 21.57 7.97 6.38
CA VAL A 130 22.87 8.60 6.20
C VAL A 130 23.00 9.76 7.20
N LEU A 131 24.03 9.71 8.05
CA LEU A 131 24.39 10.80 8.94
C LEU A 131 25.76 11.36 8.57
N ILE A 132 25.91 12.67 8.70
CA ILE A 132 27.17 13.39 8.54
C ILE A 132 27.47 14.07 9.87
N ASP A 133 28.62 13.74 10.47
CA ASP A 133 29.05 14.20 11.80
C ASP A 133 28.01 13.94 12.91
N GLY A 134 27.23 12.87 12.74
CA GLY A 134 26.16 12.48 13.66
C GLY A 134 24.83 13.21 13.43
N GLU A 135 24.74 14.10 12.45
CA GLU A 135 23.55 14.86 12.12
C GLU A 135 22.88 14.39 10.82
N GLU A 136 21.56 14.50 10.77
CA GLU A 136 20.75 14.28 9.58
C GLU A 136 20.55 15.64 8.88
N LEU A 137 21.24 15.89 7.77
CA LEU A 137 21.20 17.21 7.13
C LEU A 137 19.82 17.58 6.55
N PHE A 138 19.03 16.57 6.15
CA PHE A 138 17.68 16.73 5.63
C PHE A 138 16.89 15.42 5.63
N ASN A 139 15.56 15.51 5.51
CA ASN A 139 14.64 14.37 5.64
C ASN A 139 14.91 13.20 4.67
N GLU A 140 15.32 13.48 3.43
CA GLU A 140 15.60 12.48 2.41
C GLU A 140 16.83 11.61 2.75
N ALA A 141 17.76 12.10 3.59
CA ALA A 141 18.90 11.33 4.08
C ALA A 141 18.50 10.23 5.08
N LYS A 142 17.28 10.29 5.63
CA LYS A 142 16.74 9.27 6.56
C LYS A 142 16.47 7.93 5.88
N SER A 143 16.34 7.90 4.54
CA SER A 143 15.94 6.72 3.79
C SER A 143 16.50 6.77 2.36
N VAL A 144 17.72 6.24 2.20
CA VAL A 144 18.38 6.05 0.90
C VAL A 144 18.21 4.58 0.46
N PRO A 145 17.49 4.32 -0.65
CA PRO A 145 17.23 2.97 -1.13
C PRO A 145 18.38 2.40 -1.97
N PHE A 146 18.62 1.09 -1.85
CA PHE A 146 19.54 0.32 -2.68
C PHE A 146 18.75 -0.76 -3.40
N TYR A 147 18.50 -0.56 -4.69
CA TYR A 147 17.56 -1.39 -5.43
C TYR A 147 18.08 -2.81 -5.70
N ARG A 148 17.18 -3.79 -5.58
CA ARG A 148 17.37 -5.12 -6.16
C ARG A 148 16.95 -5.12 -7.61
N TYR A 149 17.48 -6.02 -8.41
CA TYR A 149 17.12 -6.16 -9.81
C TYR A 149 16.54 -7.54 -10.07
N TYR A 150 15.54 -7.63 -10.93
CA TYR A 150 14.78 -8.82 -11.22
C TYR A 150 14.59 -9.00 -12.72
N LYS A 151 14.45 -10.24 -13.14
CA LYS A 151 14.04 -10.63 -14.50
C LYS A 151 12.99 -11.73 -14.43
N ASP A 152 12.22 -11.85 -15.51
CA ASP A 152 11.26 -12.94 -15.64
C ASP A 152 11.99 -14.29 -15.86
N ILE A 153 11.54 -15.33 -15.17
CA ILE A 153 12.15 -16.68 -15.21
C ILE A 153 11.88 -17.35 -16.57
N SER A 154 10.79 -16.99 -17.24
CA SER A 154 10.40 -17.55 -18.53
C SER A 154 9.53 -16.58 -19.33
N ALA A 155 9.32 -16.90 -20.61
CA ALA A 155 8.24 -16.29 -21.38
C ALA A 155 6.86 -16.64 -20.77
N PRO A 156 5.82 -15.81 -21.00
CA PRO A 156 4.46 -16.10 -20.55
C PRO A 156 3.97 -17.48 -21.00
N ALA A 157 3.53 -18.29 -20.05
CA ALA A 157 2.92 -19.59 -20.31
C ALA A 157 1.41 -19.43 -20.56
N LYS A 158 0.80 -20.36 -21.30
CA LYS A 158 -0.66 -20.40 -21.48
C LYS A 158 -1.30 -21.38 -20.52
N ASN A 159 -2.35 -20.96 -19.82
CA ASN A 159 -3.16 -21.85 -19.00
C ASN A 159 -4.13 -22.70 -19.85
N SER A 160 -4.89 -23.58 -19.19
CA SER A 160 -5.84 -24.51 -19.81
C SER A 160 -6.93 -23.85 -20.67
N ILE A 161 -7.16 -22.55 -20.50
CA ILE A 161 -8.17 -21.78 -21.22
C ILE A 161 -7.56 -20.84 -22.27
N GLY A 162 -6.26 -20.98 -22.55
CA GLY A 162 -5.52 -20.28 -23.59
C GLY A 162 -5.07 -18.86 -23.24
N ASP A 163 -5.25 -18.43 -21.99
CA ASP A 163 -4.78 -17.13 -21.50
C ASP A 163 -3.32 -17.22 -21.09
N GLU A 164 -2.56 -16.17 -21.39
CA GLU A 164 -1.19 -16.01 -20.88
C GLU A 164 -1.21 -15.66 -19.39
N VAL A 165 -0.30 -16.30 -18.65
CA VAL A 165 -0.08 -16.12 -17.21
C VAL A 165 1.25 -15.42 -17.02
N LYS A 166 1.30 -14.52 -16.03
CA LYS A 166 2.53 -13.81 -15.68
C LYS A 166 3.60 -14.81 -15.25
N PRO A 167 4.81 -14.76 -15.83
CA PRO A 167 5.91 -15.58 -15.36
C PRO A 167 6.31 -15.16 -13.93
N GLY A 168 6.91 -16.09 -13.19
CA GLY A 168 7.61 -15.74 -11.95
C GLY A 168 8.82 -14.86 -12.23
N ALA A 169 9.31 -14.17 -11.21
CA ALA A 169 10.49 -13.32 -11.27
C ALA A 169 11.61 -13.91 -10.41
N GLU A 170 12.85 -13.84 -10.89
CA GLU A 170 14.04 -14.16 -10.12
C GLU A 170 14.91 -12.92 -9.91
N GLU A 171 15.50 -12.80 -8.73
CA GLU A 171 16.48 -11.75 -8.41
C GLU A 171 17.77 -11.99 -9.20
N ILE A 172 18.30 -10.94 -9.80
CA ILE A 172 19.62 -10.90 -10.40
C ILE A 172 20.60 -10.53 -9.28
N THR A 173 21.47 -11.46 -8.91
CA THR A 173 22.53 -11.20 -7.94
C THR A 173 23.74 -10.60 -8.65
N GLY A 174 24.38 -9.62 -8.02
CA GLY A 174 25.54 -8.95 -8.59
C GLY A 174 25.97 -7.74 -7.79
N TRP A 175 27.13 -7.19 -8.16
CA TRP A 175 27.63 -5.92 -7.67
C TRP A 175 27.10 -4.77 -8.52
N TYR A 176 26.44 -3.80 -7.89
CA TYR A 176 25.82 -2.65 -8.54
C TYR A 176 26.45 -1.36 -8.05
N THR A 177 26.59 -0.37 -8.93
CA THR A 177 27.08 0.97 -8.56
C THR A 177 25.91 1.95 -8.61
N THR A 178 25.70 2.71 -7.54
CA THR A 178 24.67 3.75 -7.46
C THR A 178 25.16 4.97 -6.71
N TYR A 179 24.52 6.12 -6.97
CA TYR A 179 24.57 7.28 -6.10
C TYR A 179 23.40 7.25 -5.11
N PHE A 180 23.43 8.17 -4.13
CA PHE A 180 22.39 8.30 -3.12
C PHE A 180 21.26 9.17 -3.65
N TYR A 181 20.07 8.58 -3.77
CA TYR A 181 18.84 9.23 -4.24
C TYR A 181 17.77 9.21 -3.15
N ASP A 182 16.74 10.04 -3.31
CA ASP A 182 15.58 10.00 -2.43
C ASP A 182 14.69 8.76 -2.70
N ASN A 183 14.03 8.23 -1.67
CA ASN A 183 13.18 7.04 -1.78
C ASN A 183 11.83 7.30 -2.48
N ALA A 184 11.47 8.55 -2.74
CA ALA A 184 10.19 8.92 -3.34
C ALA A 184 10.29 9.25 -4.83
N GLY A 185 11.50 9.34 -5.40
CA GLY A 185 11.76 9.84 -6.75
C GLY A 185 11.35 11.30 -6.95
N LYS A 186 11.35 12.11 -5.88
CA LYS A 186 11.11 13.56 -5.92
C LYS A 186 12.24 14.28 -6.67
N TYR A 187 13.44 13.71 -6.70
CA TYR A 187 14.61 14.30 -7.36
C TYR A 187 15.19 13.30 -8.36
N SER A 188 15.54 13.79 -9.55
CA SER A 188 16.17 12.98 -10.60
C SER A 188 17.69 12.93 -10.47
N SER A 189 18.29 13.91 -9.79
CA SER A 189 19.72 13.98 -9.47
C SER A 189 20.02 13.35 -8.11
N PRO A 190 21.25 12.88 -7.87
CA PRO A 190 21.69 12.47 -6.54
C PRO A 190 21.53 13.59 -5.50
N LEU A 191 21.33 13.19 -4.24
CA LEU A 191 21.29 14.08 -3.10
C LEU A 191 22.64 14.78 -2.92
N LYS A 192 22.62 16.11 -2.79
CA LYS A 192 23.78 16.95 -2.57
C LYS A 192 23.97 17.18 -1.07
N PHE A 193 25.19 16.96 -0.60
CA PHE A 193 25.58 17.16 0.79
C PHE A 193 26.62 18.28 0.84
N TYR A 194 26.34 19.33 1.62
CA TYR A 194 27.32 20.36 1.91
C TYR A 194 28.31 19.85 2.94
N LEU A 195 29.61 19.95 2.63
CA LEU A 195 30.69 19.62 3.54
C LEU A 195 31.61 20.84 3.67
N GLU A 196 32.09 21.10 4.88
CA GLU A 196 33.14 22.09 5.11
C GLU A 196 34.51 21.51 4.72
N SER A 197 35.53 22.37 4.60
CA SER A 197 36.90 21.87 4.41
C SER A 197 37.39 21.21 5.70
N GLY A 198 37.78 19.94 5.64
CA GLY A 198 38.20 19.20 6.83
C GLY A 198 37.92 17.71 6.79
N GLU A 199 37.83 17.11 7.97
CA GLU A 199 37.45 15.71 8.17
C GLU A 199 35.97 15.63 8.58
N HIS A 200 35.24 14.70 7.99
CA HIS A 200 33.83 14.43 8.29
C HIS A 200 33.62 12.95 8.55
N THR A 201 32.75 12.63 9.51
CA THR A 201 32.34 11.25 9.80
C THR A 201 31.04 10.94 9.07
N ILE A 202 31.07 9.90 8.23
CA ILE A 202 29.89 9.40 7.52
C ILE A 202 29.42 8.13 8.21
N THR A 203 28.14 8.08 8.54
CA THR A 203 27.51 6.91 9.17
C THR A 203 26.36 6.40 8.31
N LEU A 204 26.37 5.10 8.01
CA LEU A 204 25.31 4.39 7.29
C LEU A 204 24.63 3.40 8.25
N GLU A 205 23.43 3.75 8.72
CA GLU A 205 22.62 2.92 9.62
C GLU A 205 21.63 2.05 8.83
N CYS A 206 21.53 0.77 9.19
CA CYS A 206 20.61 -0.16 8.56
C CYS A 206 19.16 0.08 8.98
N ILE A 207 18.30 0.45 8.03
CA ILE A 207 16.85 0.55 8.22
C ILE A 207 16.15 -0.75 7.79
N ASP A 208 16.51 -1.27 6.61
CA ASP A 208 15.98 -2.51 6.07
C ASP A 208 17.09 -3.29 5.36
N GLU A 209 17.06 -4.63 5.53
CA GLU A 209 17.88 -5.67 4.88
C GLU A 209 19.43 -5.51 4.98
N PRO A 210 20.20 -6.60 4.99
CA PRO A 210 21.66 -6.53 4.95
C PRO A 210 22.19 -6.07 3.58
N LEU A 211 23.34 -5.40 3.58
CA LEU A 211 24.02 -4.90 2.39
C LEU A 211 25.53 -5.12 2.55
N LEU A 212 26.22 -5.50 1.48
CA LEU A 212 27.67 -5.41 1.42
C LEU A 212 28.07 -4.19 0.60
N ILE A 213 29.02 -3.39 1.09
CA ILE A 213 29.58 -2.25 0.36
C ILE A 213 31.04 -2.55 0.01
N ASN A 214 31.34 -2.66 -1.29
CA ASN A 214 32.70 -2.92 -1.79
C ASN A 214 33.52 -1.63 -1.87
N GLU A 215 32.89 -0.54 -2.29
CA GLU A 215 33.53 0.75 -2.52
C GLU A 215 32.52 1.85 -2.20
N PHE A 216 32.91 2.85 -1.40
CA PHE A 216 32.15 4.07 -1.17
C PHE A 216 32.91 5.23 -1.82
N PHE A 217 32.21 6.09 -2.54
CA PHE A 217 32.84 7.22 -3.21
C PHE A 217 32.07 8.52 -2.99
N VAL A 218 32.85 9.60 -2.93
CA VAL A 218 32.37 10.99 -2.84
C VAL A 218 32.85 11.70 -4.08
N SER A 219 31.95 12.35 -4.81
CA SER A 219 32.31 13.03 -6.05
C SER A 219 31.67 14.41 -6.16
N ALA A 220 32.20 15.21 -7.08
CA ALA A 220 31.53 16.42 -7.54
C ALA A 220 30.17 16.07 -8.19
N PRO A 221 29.13 16.91 -8.01
CA PRO A 221 27.87 16.77 -8.73
C PRO A 221 28.07 16.82 -10.24
N GLU A 222 27.50 15.85 -10.96
CA GLU A 222 27.64 15.78 -12.42
C GLU A 222 26.83 16.88 -13.11
N LYS A 223 27.45 17.57 -14.08
CA LYS A 223 26.79 18.58 -14.90
C LYS A 223 26.27 17.93 -16.19
N ALA A 224 24.97 17.65 -16.22
CA ALA A 224 24.31 17.13 -17.43
C ALA A 224 24.49 18.08 -18.62
N LEU A 225 24.86 17.53 -19.78
CA LEU A 225 25.03 18.28 -21.02
C LEU A 225 23.67 18.80 -21.52
N SER A 226 23.64 19.99 -22.14
CA SER A 226 22.48 20.38 -22.95
C SER A 226 22.40 19.53 -24.22
N TYR A 227 21.21 19.38 -24.80
CA TYR A 227 21.07 18.67 -26.08
C TYR A 227 21.99 19.25 -27.18
N GLU A 228 22.20 20.56 -27.19
CA GLU A 228 23.10 21.24 -28.14
C GLU A 228 24.56 20.82 -27.96
N GLN A 229 25.04 20.78 -26.71
CA GLN A 229 26.40 20.31 -26.37
C GLN A 229 26.57 18.81 -26.66
N TYR A 230 25.53 18.02 -26.43
CA TYR A 230 25.51 16.60 -26.75
C TYR A 230 25.62 16.37 -28.26
N LEU A 231 24.87 17.12 -29.07
CA LEU A 231 24.91 17.05 -30.53
C LEU A 231 26.31 17.35 -31.09
N GLU A 232 27.12 18.17 -30.43
CA GLU A 232 28.50 18.46 -30.87
C GLU A 232 29.45 17.28 -30.62
N LYS A 233 29.14 16.41 -29.65
CA LYS A 233 29.99 15.29 -29.25
C LYS A 233 29.69 13.98 -29.98
N ILE A 234 28.47 13.80 -30.48
CA ILE A 234 28.06 12.54 -31.10
C ILE A 234 28.35 12.48 -32.60
N ASN A 235 28.51 11.25 -33.10
CA ASN A 235 28.48 10.99 -34.53
C ASN A 235 27.03 11.05 -35.04
N LYS A 236 26.74 12.00 -35.93
CA LYS A 236 25.40 12.24 -36.50
C LYS A 236 25.08 11.35 -37.70
N ASN A 237 26.00 10.48 -38.11
CA ASN A 237 25.74 9.54 -39.19
C ASN A 237 24.73 8.49 -38.72
N THR A 238 23.80 8.14 -39.61
CA THR A 238 22.75 7.14 -39.33
C THR A 238 22.41 6.43 -40.62
N LEU A 239 22.08 5.14 -40.51
CA LEU A 239 21.62 4.33 -41.64
C LEU A 239 20.32 4.91 -42.22
N SER A 240 20.33 5.51 -43.41
CA SER A 240 19.13 6.07 -44.03
C SER A 240 18.02 5.01 -44.21
N GLY A 241 16.78 5.38 -43.89
CA GLY A 241 15.61 4.51 -44.08
C GLY A 241 15.45 3.38 -43.06
N PHE A 242 16.24 3.32 -41.99
CA PHE A 242 16.11 2.31 -40.94
C PHE A 242 14.90 2.59 -40.03
N SER A 243 14.15 1.54 -39.69
CA SER A 243 13.05 1.56 -38.71
C SER A 243 12.87 0.16 -38.17
N GLN A 244 12.98 -0.02 -36.86
CA GLN A 244 12.82 -1.31 -36.20
C GLN A 244 11.99 -1.16 -34.92
N ARG A 245 11.00 -2.04 -34.78
CA ARG A 245 10.11 -2.12 -33.62
C ARG A 245 10.54 -3.25 -32.69
N PHE A 246 10.51 -2.98 -31.39
CA PHE A 246 10.79 -3.88 -30.29
C PHE A 246 9.56 -3.92 -29.38
N GLU A 247 8.93 -5.09 -29.28
CA GLU A 247 7.78 -5.27 -28.38
C GLU A 247 8.22 -5.14 -26.93
N ALA A 248 7.53 -4.33 -26.13
CA ALA A 248 7.98 -3.98 -24.79
C ALA A 248 8.06 -5.21 -23.88
N GLU A 249 7.15 -6.17 -24.02
CA GLU A 249 7.13 -7.42 -23.25
C GLU A 249 8.30 -8.36 -23.58
N LYS A 250 8.95 -8.18 -24.74
CA LYS A 250 10.10 -8.98 -25.17
C LYS A 250 11.43 -8.27 -24.98
N ALA A 251 11.41 -6.95 -25.12
CA ALA A 251 12.59 -6.10 -24.96
C ALA A 251 12.95 -5.90 -23.48
N LEU A 252 11.98 -6.04 -22.57
CA LEU A 252 12.21 -5.95 -21.13
C LEU A 252 13.24 -7.01 -20.69
N THR A 253 14.35 -6.56 -20.11
CA THR A 253 15.41 -7.44 -19.59
C THR A 253 15.50 -7.41 -18.08
N VAL A 254 15.41 -6.22 -17.49
CA VAL A 254 15.64 -5.99 -16.07
C VAL A 254 14.64 -4.98 -15.53
N ARG A 255 14.22 -5.18 -14.28
CA ARG A 255 13.41 -4.23 -13.50
C ARG A 255 13.84 -4.23 -12.04
N ASN A 256 13.62 -3.14 -11.32
CA ASN A 256 14.01 -3.06 -9.91
C ASN A 256 12.89 -3.31 -8.89
N ASP A 257 11.68 -3.60 -9.37
CA ASP A 257 10.51 -3.86 -8.56
C ASP A 257 9.72 -5.02 -9.20
N THR A 258 9.40 -6.05 -8.41
CA THR A 258 8.69 -7.25 -8.86
C THR A 258 7.23 -6.97 -9.23
N SER A 259 6.62 -5.93 -8.67
CA SER A 259 5.25 -5.52 -8.98
C SER A 259 5.14 -4.85 -10.36
N THR A 260 6.21 -4.22 -10.81
CA THR A 260 6.32 -3.68 -12.17
C THR A 260 6.51 -4.84 -13.13
N GLY A 261 5.74 -4.93 -14.21
CA GLY A 261 5.86 -6.09 -15.08
C GLY A 261 4.93 -6.06 -16.28
N LEU A 262 4.79 -7.24 -16.88
CA LEU A 262 3.94 -7.43 -18.06
C LEU A 262 2.46 -7.21 -17.71
N ALA A 263 1.76 -6.58 -18.64
CA ALA A 263 0.35 -6.27 -18.54
C ALA A 263 -0.36 -6.66 -19.85
N SER A 264 -1.67 -6.84 -19.74
CA SER A 264 -2.53 -7.10 -20.89
C SER A 264 -3.36 -5.87 -21.23
N ASP A 265 -3.44 -5.55 -22.51
CA ASP A 265 -4.32 -4.52 -23.06
C ASP A 265 -5.14 -5.07 -24.24
N THR A 266 -6.44 -4.79 -24.23
CA THR A 266 -7.37 -5.30 -25.24
C THR A 266 -7.53 -4.37 -26.45
N ASP A 267 -6.71 -3.31 -26.57
CA ASP A 267 -6.74 -2.45 -27.75
C ASP A 267 -6.46 -3.29 -29.01
N PRO A 268 -7.33 -3.25 -30.04
CA PRO A 268 -7.17 -4.08 -31.25
C PRO A 268 -5.88 -3.84 -32.04
N LYS A 269 -5.19 -2.72 -31.79
CA LYS A 269 -3.92 -2.40 -32.42
C LYS A 269 -2.73 -2.64 -31.50
N ALA A 270 -2.91 -2.89 -30.20
CA ALA A 270 -1.82 -3.39 -29.34
C ALA A 270 -1.20 -4.64 -29.99
N SER A 271 0.11 -4.80 -29.89
CA SER A 271 0.78 -5.95 -30.49
C SER A 271 1.77 -6.55 -29.51
N PRO A 272 1.62 -7.85 -29.18
CA PRO A 272 0.67 -8.82 -29.77
C PRO A 272 -0.82 -8.53 -29.50
N GLN A 273 -1.71 -8.91 -30.42
CA GLN A 273 -3.13 -8.56 -30.31
C GLN A 273 -3.84 -9.47 -29.29
N SER A 274 -4.52 -8.88 -28.29
CA SER A 274 -5.33 -9.61 -27.29
C SER A 274 -6.81 -9.58 -27.67
N VAL A 275 -7.31 -10.66 -28.30
CA VAL A 275 -8.74 -10.82 -28.65
C VAL A 275 -9.20 -12.24 -28.28
N GLY A 276 -10.25 -12.35 -27.46
CA GLY A 276 -10.79 -13.62 -26.96
C GLY A 276 -9.94 -14.32 -25.88
N TYR A 277 -8.64 -14.01 -25.81
CA TYR A 277 -7.69 -14.50 -24.81
C TYR A 277 -6.89 -13.34 -24.24
N THR A 278 -6.51 -13.45 -22.97
CA THR A 278 -5.55 -12.57 -22.32
C THR A 278 -4.16 -12.85 -22.89
N VAL A 279 -3.54 -11.80 -23.41
CA VAL A 279 -2.16 -11.82 -23.92
C VAL A 279 -1.40 -10.72 -23.18
N LEU A 280 -0.24 -11.04 -22.63
CA LEU A 280 0.62 -10.10 -21.91
C LEU A 280 1.45 -9.29 -22.92
N ASN A 281 0.76 -8.38 -23.60
CA ASN A 281 1.23 -7.66 -24.79
C ASN A 281 1.77 -6.25 -24.52
N THR A 282 1.89 -5.86 -23.26
CA THR A 282 2.36 -4.53 -22.87
C THR A 282 3.18 -4.62 -21.59
N PHE A 283 3.87 -3.53 -21.27
CA PHE A 283 4.60 -3.37 -20.03
C PHE A 283 4.05 -2.21 -19.21
N GLY A 284 4.01 -2.37 -17.88
CA GLY A 284 3.72 -1.32 -16.92
C GLY A 284 2.23 -1.00 -16.76
N GLY A 285 1.88 0.28 -16.80
CA GLY A 285 0.55 0.81 -16.46
C GLY A 285 0.51 1.27 -15.01
N TYR A 286 -0.53 0.90 -14.26
CA TYR A 286 -0.68 1.33 -12.87
C TYR A 286 0.40 0.74 -11.95
N THR A 287 0.96 -0.44 -12.26
CA THR A 287 2.02 -1.03 -11.43
C THR A 287 3.38 -0.34 -11.58
N TYR A 288 3.58 0.40 -12.68
CA TYR A 288 4.81 1.14 -12.98
C TYR A 288 4.59 2.65 -12.79
N ARG A 289 4.56 3.10 -11.53
CA ARG A 289 4.12 4.46 -11.14
C ARG A 289 4.86 5.11 -9.98
N LYS A 290 5.57 4.34 -9.14
CA LYS A 290 6.21 4.88 -7.93
C LYS A 290 7.60 5.39 -8.27
N GLY A 291 8.00 6.51 -7.66
CA GLY A 291 9.32 7.09 -7.89
C GLY A 291 10.44 6.09 -7.61
N GLY A 292 11.49 6.15 -8.43
CA GLY A 292 12.60 5.21 -8.37
C GLY A 292 12.36 3.85 -9.02
N GLN A 293 11.12 3.44 -9.32
CA GLN A 293 10.87 2.25 -10.15
C GLN A 293 11.53 2.42 -11.52
N SER A 294 12.22 1.39 -12.00
CA SER A 294 12.96 1.42 -13.25
C SER A 294 12.79 0.13 -14.05
N ALA A 295 12.90 0.27 -15.37
CA ALA A 295 12.80 -0.80 -16.34
C ALA A 295 13.83 -0.61 -17.45
N VAL A 296 14.55 -1.68 -17.77
CA VAL A 296 15.58 -1.71 -18.81
C VAL A 296 15.04 -2.48 -20.01
N PHE A 297 15.13 -1.84 -21.18
CA PHE A 297 14.74 -2.43 -22.46
C PHE A 297 15.96 -2.59 -23.35
N GLU A 298 16.19 -3.80 -23.85
CA GLU A 298 17.23 -4.08 -24.81
C GLU A 298 16.72 -3.84 -26.24
N ILE A 299 17.44 -3.02 -26.99
CA ILE A 299 17.19 -2.74 -28.42
C ILE A 299 18.45 -3.02 -29.23
N GLU A 300 18.30 -3.31 -30.51
CA GLU A 300 19.43 -3.62 -31.39
C GLU A 300 19.46 -2.72 -32.63
N VAL A 301 20.62 -2.14 -32.94
CA VAL A 301 20.81 -1.37 -34.19
C VAL A 301 21.94 -1.94 -35.05
N PRO A 302 21.80 -1.92 -36.39
CA PRO A 302 22.76 -2.57 -37.29
C PRO A 302 24.09 -1.83 -37.42
N GLU A 303 24.07 -0.51 -37.22
CA GLU A 303 25.23 0.39 -37.33
C GLU A 303 25.21 1.39 -36.17
N GLU A 304 26.39 1.78 -35.70
CA GLU A 304 26.49 2.86 -34.71
C GLU A 304 26.09 4.19 -35.36
N GLY A 305 25.38 5.05 -34.63
CA GLY A 305 24.87 6.29 -35.21
C GLY A 305 23.79 6.98 -34.39
N ALA A 306 23.23 8.05 -34.96
CA ALA A 306 22.26 8.93 -34.30
C ALA A 306 20.81 8.61 -34.71
N TYR A 307 20.07 7.92 -33.86
CA TYR A 307 18.71 7.47 -34.16
C TYR A 307 17.66 8.28 -33.39
N CYS A 308 16.43 8.26 -33.90
CA CYS A 308 15.25 8.75 -33.19
C CYS A 308 14.58 7.57 -32.46
N ILE A 309 13.97 7.84 -31.31
CA ILE A 309 13.25 6.84 -30.52
C ILE A 309 11.78 7.24 -30.38
N ASN A 310 10.89 6.30 -30.63
CA ASN A 310 9.45 6.42 -30.43
C ASN A 310 8.96 5.37 -29.43
N PHE A 311 8.13 5.80 -28.48
CA PHE A 311 7.40 4.91 -27.59
C PHE A 311 5.94 4.91 -28.00
N ARG A 312 5.38 3.74 -28.32
CA ARG A 312 3.93 3.61 -28.29
C ARG A 312 3.50 3.41 -26.86
N SER A 313 2.92 4.44 -26.27
CA SER A 313 2.57 4.46 -24.85
C SER A 313 1.14 4.94 -24.62
N LYS A 314 0.64 4.64 -23.42
CA LYS A 314 -0.66 5.11 -22.93
C LYS A 314 -0.50 5.56 -21.49
N GLN A 315 -0.83 6.83 -21.26
CA GLN A 315 -0.91 7.47 -19.96
C GLN A 315 -2.35 7.98 -19.85
N ASN A 316 -3.23 7.24 -19.19
CA ASN A 316 -4.66 7.59 -19.06
C ASN A 316 -5.09 7.85 -17.62
N TRP A 317 -4.12 8.05 -16.72
CA TRP A 317 -4.33 8.33 -15.29
C TRP A 317 -4.06 9.80 -14.97
N SER A 318 -4.21 10.21 -13.71
CA SER A 318 -3.78 11.54 -13.21
C SER A 318 -4.45 12.75 -13.89
N GLY A 319 -5.67 12.59 -14.42
CA GLY A 319 -6.57 13.73 -14.67
C GLY A 319 -6.03 14.83 -15.60
N LYS A 320 -5.32 14.44 -16.67
CA LYS A 320 -4.64 15.28 -17.70
C LYS A 320 -3.19 15.67 -17.41
N LEU A 321 -2.62 15.30 -16.28
CA LEU A 321 -1.19 15.53 -16.01
C LEU A 321 -0.32 14.53 -16.78
N PRO A 322 0.88 14.93 -17.24
CA PRO A 322 1.86 14.01 -17.80
C PRO A 322 2.43 13.09 -16.73
N SER A 323 3.06 12.00 -17.16
CA SER A 323 3.92 11.18 -16.32
C SER A 323 5.38 11.33 -16.73
N TYR A 324 6.29 11.50 -15.77
CA TYR A 324 7.69 11.80 -16.07
C TYR A 324 8.59 10.57 -15.96
N ARG A 325 9.61 10.51 -16.82
CA ARG A 325 10.65 9.48 -16.78
C ARG A 325 12.02 10.09 -17.00
N GLU A 326 13.00 9.65 -16.23
CA GLU A 326 14.40 9.72 -16.63
C GLU A 326 14.63 8.67 -17.71
N ILE A 327 15.30 9.05 -18.80
CA ILE A 327 15.65 8.15 -19.89
C ILE A 327 17.17 8.10 -20.01
N ARG A 328 17.75 6.94 -19.68
CA ARG A 328 19.19 6.66 -19.86
C ARG A 328 19.42 5.70 -21.02
N VAL A 329 20.56 5.84 -21.66
CA VAL A 329 21.02 4.97 -22.75
C VAL A 329 22.34 4.36 -22.33
N ASN A 330 22.44 3.03 -22.28
CA ASN A 330 23.62 2.31 -21.81
C ASN A 330 24.10 2.80 -20.43
N SER A 331 23.14 2.99 -19.50
CA SER A 331 23.35 3.52 -18.14
C SER A 331 23.79 4.99 -18.02
N GLU A 332 23.93 5.73 -19.12
CA GLU A 332 24.30 7.15 -19.13
C GLU A 332 23.09 8.05 -19.43
N LEU A 333 23.02 9.22 -18.77
CA LEU A 333 22.07 10.26 -19.15
C LEU A 333 22.59 10.99 -20.40
N PRO A 334 21.91 10.90 -21.57
CA PRO A 334 22.46 11.48 -22.79
C PRO A 334 22.57 13.01 -22.74
N PHE A 335 21.53 13.67 -22.25
CA PHE A 335 21.43 15.12 -22.08
C PHE A 335 20.30 15.48 -21.12
N LYS A 336 20.35 16.70 -20.57
CA LYS A 336 19.50 17.19 -19.49
C LYS A 336 18.00 17.07 -19.77
N GLU A 337 17.56 17.27 -21.00
CA GLU A 337 16.14 17.21 -21.38
C GLU A 337 15.52 15.80 -21.24
N LEU A 338 16.34 14.75 -21.19
CA LEU A 338 15.90 13.38 -20.91
C LEU A 338 15.89 13.02 -19.42
N GLN A 339 16.33 13.92 -18.55
CA GLN A 339 16.37 13.71 -17.11
C GLN A 339 14.96 13.58 -16.52
N SER A 340 14.01 14.35 -17.04
CA SER A 340 12.60 14.36 -16.60
C SER A 340 11.67 14.56 -17.81
N TYR A 341 11.62 13.57 -18.71
CA TYR A 341 10.86 13.65 -19.97
C TYR A 341 9.36 13.41 -19.77
N PRO A 342 8.47 14.29 -20.27
CA PRO A 342 7.01 14.18 -20.05
C PRO A 342 6.30 13.26 -21.05
N PHE A 343 5.66 12.19 -20.55
CA PHE A 343 4.68 11.40 -21.27
C PHE A 343 3.27 11.95 -21.05
N LYS A 344 2.75 12.63 -22.07
CA LYS A 344 1.48 13.37 -21.99
C LYS A 344 0.27 12.46 -21.83
N PHE A 345 -0.73 12.94 -21.10
CA PHE A 345 -2.01 12.27 -20.95
C PHE A 345 -2.73 12.02 -22.29
N SER A 346 -3.12 10.78 -22.51
CA SER A 346 -4.05 10.37 -23.56
C SER A 346 -4.92 9.20 -23.11
N ARG A 347 -6.21 9.28 -23.43
CA ARG A 347 -7.14 8.15 -23.26
C ARG A 347 -6.90 7.02 -24.26
N LYS A 348 -6.04 7.23 -25.24
CA LYS A 348 -5.72 6.29 -26.32
C LYS A 348 -4.22 6.01 -26.33
N TRP A 349 -3.84 4.91 -26.97
CA TRP A 349 -2.45 4.66 -27.34
C TRP A 349 -1.95 5.74 -28.30
N GLU A 350 -0.80 6.33 -27.99
CA GLU A 350 -0.13 7.37 -28.77
C GLU A 350 1.30 6.95 -29.10
N ASN A 351 1.79 7.41 -30.24
CA ASN A 351 3.21 7.35 -30.58
C ASN A 351 3.90 8.62 -30.06
N ILE A 352 4.73 8.46 -29.04
CA ILE A 352 5.51 9.51 -28.42
C ILE A 352 6.94 9.41 -28.94
N ILE A 353 7.24 10.22 -29.95
CA ILE A 353 8.61 10.45 -30.41
C ILE A 353 9.31 11.30 -29.35
N LEU A 354 10.52 10.91 -28.94
CA LEU A 354 11.36 11.76 -28.09
C LEU A 354 11.74 13.00 -28.89
N GLN A 355 11.29 14.16 -28.44
CA GLN A 355 11.36 15.40 -29.21
C GLN A 355 11.40 16.63 -28.30
N ASP A 356 11.86 17.75 -28.85
CA ASP A 356 11.87 19.03 -28.17
C ASP A 356 10.46 19.67 -28.09
N GLN A 357 10.41 20.85 -27.47
CA GLN A 357 9.20 21.68 -27.37
C GLN A 357 8.65 22.15 -28.72
N ASN A 358 9.45 22.17 -29.78
CA ASN A 358 9.06 22.54 -31.14
C ASN A 358 8.54 21.34 -31.96
N ASN A 359 8.55 20.13 -31.38
CA ASN A 359 8.27 18.85 -32.03
C ASN A 359 9.35 18.38 -33.01
N GLU A 360 10.59 18.82 -32.82
CA GLU A 360 11.75 18.29 -33.55
C GLU A 360 12.31 17.07 -32.80
N PRO A 361 12.41 15.89 -33.45
CA PRO A 361 12.92 14.68 -32.82
C PRO A 361 14.35 14.82 -32.30
N TYR A 362 14.60 14.25 -31.12
CA TYR A 362 15.95 14.14 -30.59
C TYR A 362 16.73 13.05 -31.31
N LEU A 363 17.97 13.38 -31.69
CA LEU A 363 18.95 12.44 -32.18
C LEU A 363 19.70 11.84 -31.00
N ILE A 364 19.65 10.52 -30.84
CA ILE A 364 20.25 9.77 -29.74
C ILE A 364 21.27 8.80 -30.31
N TYR A 365 22.50 8.88 -29.83
CA TYR A 365 23.58 8.00 -30.25
C TYR A 365 23.39 6.59 -29.69
N LEU A 366 23.44 5.59 -30.57
CA LEU A 366 23.39 4.17 -30.23
C LEU A 366 24.61 3.45 -30.79
N ASN A 367 25.17 2.53 -30.00
CA ASN A 367 26.27 1.66 -30.40
C ASN A 367 25.77 0.58 -31.36
N LYS A 368 26.64 0.08 -32.24
CA LYS A 368 26.30 -1.08 -33.07
C LYS A 368 25.97 -2.30 -32.19
N GLY A 369 24.88 -3.00 -32.51
CA GLY A 369 24.40 -4.16 -31.77
C GLY A 369 23.45 -3.74 -30.65
N LYS A 370 23.56 -4.41 -29.49
CA LYS A 370 22.67 -4.23 -28.34
C LYS A 370 22.93 -2.91 -27.64
N ASN A 371 21.85 -2.21 -27.30
CA ASN A 371 21.84 -1.03 -26.45
C ASN A 371 20.73 -1.19 -25.41
N GLU A 372 20.94 -0.57 -24.25
CA GLU A 372 19.97 -0.56 -23.17
C GLU A 372 19.30 0.80 -23.08
N ILE A 373 17.97 0.82 -23.02
CA ILE A 373 17.17 2.00 -22.73
C ILE A 373 16.53 1.82 -21.37
N THR A 374 16.97 2.59 -20.39
CA THR A 374 16.44 2.55 -19.03
C THR A 374 15.46 3.69 -18.84
N LEU A 375 14.24 3.37 -18.41
CA LEU A 375 13.26 4.35 -17.99
C LEU A 375 13.15 4.26 -16.47
N THR A 376 13.30 5.38 -15.77
CA THR A 376 13.12 5.47 -14.31
C THR A 376 12.03 6.48 -13.99
N VAL A 377 11.11 6.12 -13.08
CA VAL A 377 10.05 7.02 -12.63
C VAL A 377 10.64 8.13 -11.75
N ASN A 378 10.33 9.38 -12.09
CA ASN A 378 10.60 10.53 -11.23
C ASN A 378 9.42 11.51 -11.27
N MET A 379 9.41 12.48 -10.36
CA MET A 379 8.40 13.53 -10.28
C MET A 379 8.98 14.92 -9.99
N GLU A 380 10.26 15.13 -10.30
CA GLU A 380 10.96 16.40 -10.11
C GLU A 380 10.18 17.63 -10.60
N PRO A 381 9.52 17.63 -11.78
CA PRO A 381 8.72 18.78 -12.22
C PRO A 381 7.48 19.09 -11.38
N LEU A 382 7.08 18.17 -10.50
CA LEU A 382 5.95 18.29 -9.59
C LEU A 382 6.37 18.55 -8.14
N THR A 383 7.66 18.49 -7.81
CA THR A 383 8.16 18.61 -6.43
C THR A 383 7.76 19.94 -5.79
N ASP A 384 7.87 21.05 -6.53
CA ASP A 384 7.37 22.37 -6.09
C ASP A 384 5.88 22.35 -5.70
N VAL A 385 5.05 21.71 -6.53
CA VAL A 385 3.60 21.64 -6.29
C VAL A 385 3.32 20.79 -5.06
N LEU A 386 4.02 19.67 -4.92
CA LEU A 386 3.92 18.78 -3.76
C LEU A 386 4.27 19.55 -2.49
N THR A 387 5.39 20.27 -2.46
CA THR A 387 5.80 21.05 -1.28
C THR A 387 4.78 22.13 -0.93
N ILE A 388 4.30 22.91 -1.90
CA ILE A 388 3.28 23.95 -1.62
C ILE A 388 2.00 23.36 -1.03
N LEU A 389 1.57 22.19 -1.54
CA LEU A 389 0.40 21.49 -1.00
C LEU A 389 0.66 20.93 0.40
N GLU A 390 1.85 20.36 0.66
CA GLU A 390 2.28 19.88 1.99
C GLU A 390 2.27 21.05 3.00
N ASP A 391 2.85 22.20 2.66
CA ASP A 391 2.89 23.41 3.50
C ASP A 391 1.49 24.01 3.73
N SER A 392 0.65 24.03 2.69
CA SER A 392 -0.74 24.50 2.78
C SER A 392 -1.58 23.59 3.69
N LEU A 393 -1.39 22.27 3.58
CA LEU A 393 -2.04 21.28 4.45
C LEU A 393 -1.66 21.52 5.91
N ASN A 394 -0.38 21.71 6.18
CA ASN A 394 0.13 22.03 7.52
C ASN A 394 -0.45 23.33 8.06
N SER A 395 -0.47 24.38 7.24
CA SER A 395 -1.01 25.71 7.60
C SER A 395 -2.49 25.66 7.95
N VAL A 396 -3.32 24.95 7.17
CA VAL A 396 -4.74 24.76 7.50
C VAL A 396 -4.90 23.93 8.77
N SER A 397 -4.08 22.90 8.97
CA SER A 397 -4.11 22.08 10.20
C SER A 397 -3.77 22.92 11.44
N VAL A 398 -2.83 23.87 11.34
CA VAL A 398 -2.53 24.86 12.39
C VAL A 398 -3.74 25.75 12.66
N LEU A 399 -4.42 26.23 11.63
CA LEU A 399 -5.61 27.06 11.79
C LEU A 399 -6.74 26.31 12.49
N ILE A 400 -7.01 25.07 12.07
CA ILE A 400 -8.02 24.19 12.70
C ILE A 400 -7.76 24.06 14.20
N ARG A 401 -6.50 23.91 14.63
CA ARG A 401 -6.15 23.90 16.06
C ARG A 401 -6.56 25.17 16.78
N LYS A 402 -6.10 26.32 16.26
CA LYS A 402 -6.33 27.62 16.89
C LYS A 402 -7.82 27.84 17.09
N ILE A 403 -8.63 27.44 16.11
CA ILE A 403 -10.09 27.47 16.20
C ILE A 403 -10.60 26.51 17.29
N VAL A 404 -10.19 25.24 17.27
CA VAL A 404 -10.64 24.23 18.25
C VAL A 404 -10.29 24.60 19.69
N MET A 405 -9.15 25.25 19.95
CA MET A 405 -8.78 25.73 21.28
C MET A 405 -9.80 26.74 21.85
N ILE A 406 -10.49 27.49 20.99
CA ILE A 406 -11.52 28.46 21.38
C ILE A 406 -12.91 27.81 21.39
N THR A 407 -13.21 26.98 20.38
CA THR A 407 -14.57 26.49 20.17
C THR A 407 -14.88 25.16 20.84
N GLY A 408 -13.87 24.41 21.25
CA GLY A 408 -13.95 22.97 21.48
C GLY A 408 -14.02 22.18 20.17
N THR A 409 -13.95 20.85 20.26
CA THR A 409 -14.01 19.92 19.12
C THR A 409 -15.41 19.81 18.50
N GLU A 410 -16.45 20.08 19.27
CA GLU A 410 -17.85 20.17 18.84
C GLU A 410 -18.42 21.58 19.11
N PRO A 411 -18.09 22.58 18.26
CA PRO A 411 -18.60 23.94 18.42
C PRO A 411 -20.13 23.99 18.45
N ASP A 412 -20.70 24.80 19.35
CA ASP A 412 -22.12 25.17 19.25
C ASP A 412 -22.30 26.09 18.03
N PRO A 413 -23.02 25.65 16.99
CA PRO A 413 -23.20 26.44 15.78
C PRO A 413 -23.95 27.76 16.01
N ASN A 414 -24.58 27.96 17.17
CA ASN A 414 -25.34 29.17 17.48
C ASN A 414 -24.59 30.15 18.39
N TYR A 415 -23.39 29.79 18.86
CA TYR A 415 -22.57 30.65 19.70
C TYR A 415 -21.64 31.53 18.84
N GLU A 416 -21.49 32.80 19.21
CA GLU A 416 -20.54 33.73 18.59
C GLU A 416 -19.20 33.63 19.31
N TYR A 417 -18.21 33.04 18.64
CA TYR A 417 -16.89 32.76 19.20
C TYR A 417 -15.86 33.86 18.90
N ASP A 418 -16.23 34.91 18.16
CA ASP A 418 -15.35 36.03 17.76
C ASP A 418 -13.94 35.57 17.33
N LEU A 419 -13.88 34.57 16.45
CA LEU A 419 -12.64 33.88 16.09
C LEU A 419 -11.60 34.81 15.46
N ASP A 420 -12.02 35.84 14.75
CA ASP A 420 -11.15 36.87 14.18
C ASP A 420 -10.54 37.80 15.24
N VAL A 421 -11.17 37.91 16.41
CA VAL A 421 -10.64 38.64 17.57
C VAL A 421 -9.72 37.74 18.38
N ASN A 422 -10.18 36.52 18.67
CA ASN A 422 -9.44 35.54 19.48
C ASN A 422 -8.25 34.90 18.73
N ILE A 423 -8.26 34.94 17.39
CA ILE A 423 -7.14 34.53 16.54
C ILE A 423 -6.81 35.71 15.60
N PRO A 424 -5.98 36.66 16.03
CA PRO A 424 -5.72 37.88 15.26
C PRO A 424 -5.17 37.64 13.84
N THR A 425 -4.46 36.52 13.63
CA THR A 425 -3.87 36.15 12.33
C THR A 425 -4.81 35.34 11.43
N LEU A 426 -6.02 34.99 11.88
CA LEU A 426 -6.89 34.01 11.21
C LEU A 426 -7.15 34.33 9.74
N ILE A 427 -7.50 35.59 9.47
CA ILE A 427 -7.84 36.04 8.11
C ILE A 427 -6.59 36.06 7.23
N ASP A 428 -5.46 36.52 7.75
CA ASP A 428 -4.18 36.57 7.02
C ASP A 428 -3.66 35.16 6.73
N ASP A 429 -3.72 34.26 7.70
CA ASP A 429 -3.32 32.85 7.57
C ASP A 429 -4.18 32.16 6.49
N LEU A 430 -5.51 32.34 6.52
CA LEU A 430 -6.42 31.78 5.50
C LEU A 430 -6.12 32.34 4.09
N ASN A 431 -5.88 33.65 3.98
CA ASN A 431 -5.53 34.28 2.71
C ASN A 431 -4.15 33.85 2.19
N GLY A 432 -3.19 33.61 3.10
CA GLY A 432 -1.88 33.05 2.77
C GLY A 432 -1.99 31.66 2.15
N VAL A 433 -2.78 30.78 2.78
CA VAL A 433 -3.07 29.44 2.22
C VAL A 433 -3.75 29.56 0.86
N VAL A 434 -4.73 30.46 0.72
CA VAL A 434 -5.40 30.71 -0.56
C VAL A 434 -4.42 31.09 -1.66
N ALA A 435 -3.48 32.00 -1.38
CA ALA A 435 -2.46 32.41 -2.34
C ALA A 435 -1.51 31.25 -2.72
N ALA A 436 -1.09 30.45 -1.74
CA ALA A 436 -0.28 29.26 -1.96
C ALA A 436 -1.00 28.23 -2.83
N LEU A 437 -2.28 27.97 -2.57
CA LEU A 437 -3.10 27.08 -3.40
C LEU A 437 -3.32 27.62 -4.82
N GLU A 438 -3.44 28.94 -5.00
CA GLU A 438 -3.48 29.57 -6.32
C GLU A 438 -2.19 29.32 -7.09
N GLU A 439 -1.03 29.48 -6.45
CA GLU A 439 0.28 29.14 -7.05
C GLU A 439 0.37 27.65 -7.41
N ALA A 440 0.00 26.75 -6.50
CA ALA A 440 0.00 25.31 -6.74
C ALA A 440 -0.88 24.94 -7.94
N LYS A 441 -2.07 25.56 -8.07
CA LYS A 441 -2.96 25.38 -9.21
C LYS A 441 -2.31 25.86 -10.51
N GLU A 442 -1.70 27.04 -10.53
CA GLU A 442 -1.03 27.57 -11.72
C GLU A 442 0.11 26.66 -12.18
N LYS A 443 0.99 26.27 -11.26
CA LYS A 443 2.09 25.34 -11.53
C LYS A 443 1.57 23.98 -12.02
N THR A 444 0.52 23.44 -11.42
CA THR A 444 -0.11 22.18 -11.86
C THR A 444 -0.65 22.28 -13.28
N ASN A 445 -1.37 23.36 -13.59
CA ASN A 445 -1.93 23.57 -14.92
C ASN A 445 -0.84 23.81 -15.97
N ALA A 446 0.28 24.43 -15.60
CA ALA A 446 1.44 24.63 -16.47
C ALA A 446 1.99 23.29 -17.00
N GLN A 447 2.04 22.25 -16.15
CA GLN A 447 2.46 20.90 -16.56
C GLN A 447 1.52 20.26 -17.61
N ALA A 448 0.26 20.69 -17.67
CA ALA A 448 -0.70 20.28 -18.69
C ALA A 448 -0.77 21.24 -19.91
N GLY A 449 0.25 22.07 -20.11
CA GLY A 449 0.30 23.08 -21.17
C GLY A 449 -0.70 24.23 -20.95
N GLY A 450 -0.92 24.61 -19.68
CA GLY A 450 -1.82 25.69 -19.26
C GLY A 450 -3.30 25.31 -19.23
N LYS A 451 -3.66 24.05 -19.47
CA LYS A 451 -5.06 23.60 -19.45
C LYS A 451 -5.51 23.28 -18.03
N GLN A 452 -6.77 23.58 -17.72
CA GLN A 452 -7.38 23.18 -16.46
C GLN A 452 -7.36 21.65 -16.29
N THR A 453 -6.59 21.21 -15.30
CA THR A 453 -6.48 19.82 -14.86
C THR A 453 -7.62 19.45 -13.92
N THR A 454 -7.87 18.16 -13.72
CA THR A 454 -8.82 17.71 -12.67
C THR A 454 -8.36 18.17 -11.29
N MET A 455 -7.05 18.12 -11.03
CA MET A 455 -6.47 18.58 -9.77
C MET A 455 -6.68 20.08 -9.56
N GLY A 456 -6.37 20.91 -10.56
CA GLY A 456 -6.58 22.35 -10.50
C GLY A 456 -8.03 22.74 -10.19
N SER A 457 -9.01 21.97 -10.69
CA SER A 457 -10.44 22.19 -10.37
C SER A 457 -10.79 21.80 -8.93
N ASN A 458 -10.13 20.78 -8.37
CA ASN A 458 -10.30 20.41 -6.96
C ASN A 458 -9.68 21.48 -6.05
N ILE A 459 -8.49 21.97 -6.39
CA ILE A 459 -7.82 23.07 -5.69
C ILE A 459 -8.69 24.34 -5.71
N ASP A 460 -9.30 24.68 -6.85
CA ASP A 460 -10.27 25.79 -6.97
C ASP A 460 -11.43 25.70 -5.97
N SER A 461 -11.92 24.47 -5.73
CA SER A 461 -13.02 24.25 -4.81
C SER A 461 -12.59 24.48 -3.35
N ALA A 462 -11.35 24.15 -2.98
CA ALA A 462 -10.81 24.48 -1.66
C ALA A 462 -10.52 25.97 -1.51
N ILE A 463 -9.91 26.60 -2.53
CA ILE A 463 -9.69 28.06 -2.57
C ILE A 463 -10.99 28.81 -2.31
N THR A 464 -12.08 28.43 -2.99
CA THR A 464 -13.38 29.07 -2.85
C THR A 464 -13.90 28.95 -1.41
N GLN A 465 -13.82 27.76 -0.81
CA GLN A 465 -14.28 27.53 0.56
C GLN A 465 -13.44 28.30 1.60
N LEU A 466 -12.12 28.34 1.44
CA LEU A 466 -11.23 29.08 2.34
C LEU A 466 -11.44 30.59 2.23
N LYS A 467 -11.64 31.12 1.02
CA LYS A 467 -12.01 32.54 0.81
C LYS A 467 -13.32 32.90 1.50
N GLU A 468 -14.36 32.07 1.35
CA GLU A 468 -15.64 32.29 2.04
C GLU A 468 -15.50 32.30 3.57
N MET A 469 -14.57 31.50 4.12
CA MET A 469 -14.28 31.49 5.56
C MET A 469 -13.50 32.73 6.00
N ALA A 470 -12.54 33.19 5.20
CA ALA A 470 -11.81 34.43 5.46
C ALA A 470 -12.73 35.66 5.39
N GLU A 471 -13.70 35.67 4.46
CA GLU A 471 -14.71 36.73 4.33
C GLU A 471 -15.78 36.70 5.44
N SER A 472 -16.00 35.55 6.10
CA SER A 472 -17.02 35.39 7.14
C SER A 472 -16.56 34.44 8.26
N PRO A 473 -15.63 34.89 9.14
CA PRO A 473 -15.07 34.06 10.22
C PRO A 473 -16.12 33.47 11.16
N SER A 474 -17.22 34.17 11.41
CA SER A 474 -18.34 33.71 12.24
C SER A 474 -19.02 32.43 11.74
N ARG A 475 -18.81 32.03 10.48
CA ARG A 475 -19.35 30.79 9.91
C ARG A 475 -18.42 29.59 10.06
N ILE A 476 -17.16 29.81 10.42
CA ILE A 476 -16.15 28.75 10.56
C ILE A 476 -16.60 27.64 11.53
N PRO A 477 -17.19 27.91 12.71
CA PRO A 477 -17.64 26.85 13.62
C PRO A 477 -18.63 25.86 12.97
N ARG A 478 -19.52 26.35 12.08
CA ARG A 478 -20.47 25.52 11.34
C ARG A 478 -19.85 24.72 10.20
N ARG A 479 -18.62 25.07 9.81
CA ARG A 479 -17.89 24.54 8.66
C ARG A 479 -16.58 23.84 9.05
N MET A 480 -16.43 23.47 10.32
CA MET A 480 -15.27 22.69 10.78
C MET A 480 -15.09 21.39 10.00
N ASN A 481 -16.19 20.73 9.64
CA ASN A 481 -16.15 19.54 8.78
C ASN A 481 -15.63 19.84 7.37
N ASP A 482 -15.91 21.03 6.82
CA ASP A 482 -15.40 21.45 5.52
C ASP A 482 -13.87 21.67 5.59
N LEU A 483 -13.36 22.33 6.64
CA LEU A 483 -11.92 22.50 6.88
C LEU A 483 -11.18 21.16 6.97
N ASN A 484 -11.71 20.22 7.77
CA ASN A 484 -11.15 18.87 7.86
C ASN A 484 -11.22 18.11 6.51
N SER A 485 -12.29 18.34 5.74
CA SER A 485 -12.43 17.75 4.39
C SER A 485 -11.43 18.34 3.40
N ILE A 486 -11.09 19.63 3.52
CA ILE A 486 -10.06 20.29 2.72
C ILE A 486 -8.68 19.71 3.02
N VAL A 487 -8.32 19.55 4.30
CA VAL A 487 -7.05 18.90 4.71
C VAL A 487 -6.98 17.48 4.15
N THR A 488 -8.05 16.70 4.31
CA THR A 488 -8.13 15.34 3.75
C THR A 488 -7.94 15.33 2.24
N SER A 489 -8.59 16.27 1.54
CA SER A 489 -8.50 16.39 0.09
C SER A 489 -7.09 16.75 -0.37
N MET A 490 -6.42 17.69 0.32
CA MET A 490 -5.02 18.02 0.04
C MET A 490 -4.11 16.80 0.21
N GLY A 491 -4.33 15.99 1.24
CA GLY A 491 -3.61 14.73 1.43
C GLY A 491 -3.79 13.75 0.26
N ASP A 492 -5.04 13.58 -0.20
CA ASP A 492 -5.35 12.75 -1.37
C ASP A 492 -4.69 13.29 -2.66
N TRP A 493 -4.58 14.62 -2.79
CA TRP A 493 -3.96 15.27 -3.94
C TRP A 493 -2.45 15.06 -3.98
N ILE A 494 -1.77 15.24 -2.85
CA ILE A 494 -0.32 14.98 -2.69
C ILE A 494 -0.02 13.54 -3.12
N ILE A 495 -0.79 12.57 -2.60
CA ILE A 495 -0.65 11.16 -2.94
C ILE A 495 -0.87 10.91 -4.44
N SER A 496 -1.90 11.53 -5.01
CA SER A 496 -2.22 11.36 -6.43
C SER A 496 -1.16 11.95 -7.36
N LEU A 497 -0.43 12.99 -6.93
CA LEU A 497 0.66 13.60 -7.70
C LEU A 497 1.93 12.76 -7.66
N GLN A 498 2.14 11.99 -6.59
CA GLN A 498 3.26 11.05 -6.49
C GLN A 498 3.12 9.82 -7.40
N ASP A 499 1.91 9.48 -7.83
CA ASP A 499 1.66 8.37 -8.74
C ASP A 499 1.87 8.79 -10.22
N GLN A 500 2.88 8.21 -10.86
CA GLN A 500 3.33 8.52 -12.23
C GLN A 500 3.19 7.33 -13.21
N PRO A 501 1.99 6.74 -13.41
CA PRO A 501 1.81 5.50 -14.16
C PRO A 501 2.05 5.65 -15.67
N LEU A 502 2.72 4.68 -16.29
CA LEU A 502 2.95 4.65 -17.74
C LEU A 502 2.85 3.22 -18.29
N GLN A 503 2.07 3.02 -19.35
CA GLN A 503 2.00 1.75 -20.06
C GLN A 503 2.69 1.86 -21.42
N ILE A 504 3.47 0.85 -21.81
CA ILE A 504 4.26 0.80 -23.05
C ILE A 504 3.88 -0.46 -23.84
N ASP A 505 3.57 -0.31 -25.12
CA ASP A 505 3.31 -1.43 -26.06
C ASP A 505 4.60 -1.79 -26.79
N TYR A 506 5.26 -0.81 -27.40
CA TYR A 506 6.55 -1.03 -28.08
C TYR A 506 7.44 0.19 -28.10
N ILE A 507 8.72 -0.08 -28.34
CA ILE A 507 9.76 0.91 -28.62
C ILE A 507 10.11 0.78 -30.12
N GLU A 508 10.17 1.88 -30.83
CA GLU A 508 10.59 1.91 -32.23
C GLU A 508 11.78 2.84 -32.39
N VAL A 509 12.87 2.30 -32.96
CA VAL A 509 14.09 3.05 -33.27
C VAL A 509 14.15 3.25 -34.77
N PHE A 510 14.36 4.48 -35.21
CA PHE A 510 14.26 4.85 -36.62
C PHE A 510 15.22 5.97 -36.99
N SER A 511 15.50 6.09 -38.27
CA SER A 511 16.36 7.14 -38.80
C SER A 511 15.60 8.45 -39.02
N PRO A 512 16.27 9.61 -38.93
CA PRO A 512 15.60 10.91 -38.98
C PRO A 512 14.82 11.18 -40.28
N ASP A 513 15.16 10.49 -41.37
CA ASP A 513 14.48 10.56 -42.66
C ASP A 513 13.19 9.72 -42.74
N VAL A 514 12.90 8.89 -41.73
CA VAL A 514 11.73 8.01 -41.66
C VAL A 514 10.57 8.69 -40.94
N LYS A 515 9.36 8.63 -41.53
CA LYS A 515 8.12 9.07 -40.89
C LYS A 515 7.40 7.90 -40.22
N ILE A 516 7.21 7.97 -38.90
CA ILE A 516 6.46 6.98 -38.12
C ILE A 516 4.98 6.98 -38.51
N LYS A 517 4.42 5.78 -38.74
CA LYS A 517 2.99 5.60 -38.99
C LYS A 517 2.23 5.66 -37.66
N LYS A 518 1.14 6.44 -37.61
CA LYS A 518 0.26 6.48 -36.43
C LYS A 518 -0.69 5.28 -36.44
N TYR A 519 -0.70 4.51 -35.36
CA TYR A 519 -1.60 3.36 -35.18
C TYR A 519 -2.66 3.69 -34.13
N HIS A 520 -3.87 4.02 -34.57
CA HIS A 520 -5.02 4.18 -33.68
C HIS A 520 -6.11 3.15 -34.02
N SER A 521 -6.66 2.53 -32.99
CA SER A 521 -7.86 1.71 -33.10
C SER A 521 -9.07 2.56 -33.45
N ASN A 522 -9.87 2.13 -34.42
CA ASN A 522 -11.12 2.79 -34.78
C ASN A 522 -12.32 2.10 -34.11
N PHE A 523 -13.51 2.70 -34.24
CA PHE A 523 -14.75 2.17 -33.65
C PHE A 523 -15.08 0.75 -34.12
N PHE A 524 -14.83 0.43 -35.39
CA PHE A 524 -15.12 -0.88 -35.96
C PHE A 524 -14.16 -1.96 -35.47
N ASP A 525 -12.87 -1.63 -35.33
CA ASP A 525 -11.87 -2.52 -34.74
C ASP A 525 -12.30 -2.93 -33.32
N ASN A 526 -12.72 -1.96 -32.51
CA ASN A 526 -13.17 -2.18 -31.13
C ASN A 526 -14.49 -2.99 -31.07
N LEU A 527 -15.45 -2.69 -31.95
CA LEU A 527 -16.71 -3.44 -32.02
C LEU A 527 -16.47 -4.90 -32.39
N TRP A 528 -15.58 -5.16 -33.36
CA TRP A 528 -15.25 -6.51 -33.79
C TRP A 528 -14.54 -7.32 -32.69
N ALA A 529 -13.55 -6.71 -32.01
CA ALA A 529 -12.89 -7.34 -30.86
C ALA A 529 -13.91 -7.66 -29.75
N THR A 530 -14.83 -6.74 -29.46
CA THR A 530 -15.89 -6.95 -28.46
C THR A 530 -16.80 -8.13 -28.82
N LEU A 531 -17.18 -8.27 -30.10
CA LEU A 531 -18.01 -9.39 -30.57
C LEU A 531 -17.30 -10.74 -30.45
N ILE A 532 -16.00 -10.80 -30.75
CA ILE A 532 -15.20 -12.02 -30.58
C ILE A 532 -15.08 -12.37 -29.10
N SER A 533 -14.73 -11.40 -28.24
CA SER A 533 -14.64 -11.61 -26.79
C SER A 533 -15.99 -12.03 -26.19
N PHE A 534 -17.10 -11.46 -26.65
CA PHE A 534 -18.44 -11.89 -26.23
C PHE A 534 -18.74 -13.33 -26.66
N TYR A 535 -18.47 -13.69 -27.92
CA TYR A 535 -18.71 -15.05 -28.41
C TYR A 535 -17.84 -16.08 -27.67
N THR A 536 -16.55 -15.79 -27.48
CA THR A 536 -15.61 -16.66 -26.75
C THR A 536 -16.03 -16.86 -25.29
N SER A 537 -16.63 -15.85 -24.65
CA SER A 537 -17.11 -15.96 -23.26
C SER A 537 -18.21 -17.01 -23.03
N PHE A 538 -18.95 -17.45 -24.08
CA PHE A 538 -19.95 -18.51 -23.95
C PHE A 538 -19.39 -19.94 -23.95
N PHE A 539 -18.16 -20.12 -24.44
CA PHE A 539 -17.54 -21.44 -24.61
C PHE A 539 -16.36 -21.66 -23.67
N LYS A 540 -15.91 -20.61 -22.97
CA LYS A 540 -14.75 -20.63 -22.09
C LYS A 540 -15.19 -20.78 -20.63
N ASP A 541 -14.73 -21.85 -19.99
CA ASP A 541 -14.95 -22.05 -18.56
C ASP A 541 -13.85 -21.34 -17.76
N TYR A 542 -14.10 -20.10 -17.35
CA TYR A 542 -13.14 -19.27 -16.62
C TYR A 542 -12.83 -19.77 -15.21
N ASN A 543 -13.65 -20.66 -14.65
CA ASN A 543 -13.53 -21.09 -13.27
C ASN A 543 -12.70 -22.38 -13.12
N TYR A 544 -12.43 -23.09 -14.21
CA TYR A 544 -11.77 -24.38 -14.22
C TYR A 544 -10.26 -24.25 -14.53
N VAL A 545 -9.41 -24.66 -13.59
CA VAL A 545 -7.95 -24.72 -13.78
C VAL A 545 -7.51 -26.19 -13.82
N ALA A 546 -7.11 -26.67 -15.00
CA ALA A 546 -6.59 -28.02 -15.19
C ALA A 546 -5.14 -28.02 -15.68
N SER A 547 -4.40 -29.04 -15.27
CA SER A 547 -3.06 -29.32 -15.75
C SER A 547 -3.08 -30.57 -16.63
N SER A 548 -2.51 -30.48 -17.83
CA SER A 548 -2.15 -31.67 -18.62
C SER A 548 -0.65 -31.89 -18.51
N GLN A 549 -0.21 -32.77 -17.60
CA GLN A 549 1.14 -33.34 -17.66
C GLN A 549 1.03 -34.78 -18.19
N ASP A 550 1.54 -35.00 -19.40
CA ASP A 550 1.67 -36.33 -19.99
C ASP A 550 2.68 -37.17 -19.18
N GLY A 551 2.23 -38.30 -18.62
CA GLY A 551 3.10 -39.36 -18.08
C GLY A 551 3.02 -39.64 -16.57
N MET A 552 2.15 -38.97 -15.80
CA MET A 552 1.91 -39.32 -14.39
C MET A 552 0.71 -40.26 -14.20
N GLU A 553 0.88 -41.30 -13.38
CA GLU A 553 -0.21 -42.23 -13.02
C GLU A 553 -1.07 -41.63 -11.90
N ILE A 554 -2.17 -40.98 -12.30
CA ILE A 554 -3.13 -40.36 -11.36
C ILE A 554 -3.96 -41.47 -10.70
N LYS A 555 -3.87 -41.57 -9.37
CA LYS A 555 -4.59 -42.58 -8.56
C LYS A 555 -5.98 -42.10 -8.16
N GLU A 556 -6.10 -40.81 -7.85
CA GLU A 556 -7.33 -40.18 -7.38
C GLU A 556 -7.32 -38.68 -7.73
N THR A 557 -8.49 -38.06 -7.87
CA THR A 557 -8.64 -36.63 -8.15
C THR A 557 -9.46 -35.97 -7.04
N LEU A 558 -9.04 -34.85 -6.47
CA LEU A 558 -9.79 -34.07 -5.48
C LEU A 558 -10.38 -32.81 -6.13
N SER A 559 -11.67 -32.57 -5.89
CA SER A 559 -12.33 -31.31 -6.25
C SER A 559 -12.16 -30.29 -5.13
N VAL A 560 -11.51 -29.17 -5.42
CA VAL A 560 -11.22 -28.12 -4.45
C VAL A 560 -11.78 -26.80 -4.93
N TRP A 561 -12.55 -26.11 -4.09
CA TRP A 561 -13.06 -24.77 -4.38
C TRP A 561 -12.27 -23.72 -3.61
N ILE A 562 -11.87 -22.63 -4.26
CA ILE A 562 -11.10 -21.55 -3.63
C ILE A 562 -11.78 -20.19 -3.83
N GLY A 563 -11.91 -19.43 -2.74
CA GLY A 563 -12.55 -18.10 -2.71
C GLY A 563 -11.60 -16.93 -2.97
N ARG A 564 -10.63 -17.07 -3.90
CA ARG A 564 -9.59 -16.07 -4.18
C ARG A 564 -9.48 -15.72 -5.66
N GLY A 565 -8.66 -14.71 -5.96
CA GLY A 565 -8.36 -14.32 -7.34
C GLY A 565 -7.68 -15.44 -8.14
N LYS A 566 -7.87 -15.43 -9.46
CA LYS A 566 -7.35 -16.46 -10.38
C LYS A 566 -5.84 -16.68 -10.27
N GLU A 567 -5.07 -15.60 -10.16
CA GLU A 567 -3.60 -15.67 -10.05
C GLU A 567 -3.15 -16.48 -8.82
N TRP A 568 -3.84 -16.35 -7.68
CA TRP A 568 -3.57 -17.14 -6.48
C TRP A 568 -3.86 -18.63 -6.69
N ALA A 569 -4.95 -18.94 -7.39
CA ALA A 569 -5.33 -20.32 -7.69
C ALA A 569 -4.37 -20.98 -8.70
N GLU A 570 -3.87 -20.23 -9.68
CA GLU A 570 -2.86 -20.71 -10.63
C GLU A 570 -1.56 -21.09 -9.91
N ILE A 571 -1.06 -20.23 -9.01
CA ILE A 571 0.12 -20.55 -8.19
C ILE A 571 -0.13 -21.80 -7.32
N LEU A 572 -1.29 -21.88 -6.65
CA LEU A 572 -1.65 -23.06 -5.86
C LEU A 572 -1.66 -24.33 -6.72
N LYS A 573 -2.20 -24.25 -7.95
CA LYS A 573 -2.23 -25.38 -8.88
C LYS A 573 -0.83 -25.81 -9.26
N GLU A 574 0.03 -24.89 -9.66
CA GLU A 574 1.42 -25.17 -10.05
C GLU A 574 2.20 -25.85 -8.91
N LEU A 575 2.06 -25.36 -7.68
CA LEU A 575 2.66 -26.00 -6.50
C LEU A 575 2.04 -27.38 -6.23
N SER A 576 0.72 -27.50 -6.32
CA SER A 576 0.04 -28.78 -6.11
C SER A 576 0.44 -29.82 -7.16
N ASP A 577 0.78 -29.42 -8.37
CA ASP A 577 1.20 -30.35 -9.43
C ASP A 577 2.67 -30.74 -9.31
N SER A 578 3.54 -29.76 -9.05
CA SER A 578 4.98 -29.97 -8.94
C SER A 578 5.39 -30.75 -7.69
N ASP A 579 4.65 -30.58 -6.59
CA ASP A 579 4.97 -31.16 -5.29
C ASP A 579 3.94 -32.25 -4.91
N PHE A 580 2.72 -31.85 -4.56
CA PHE A 580 1.73 -32.76 -3.96
C PHE A 580 1.30 -33.91 -4.87
N THR A 581 0.88 -33.60 -6.10
CA THR A 581 0.39 -34.57 -7.08
C THR A 581 1.51 -35.52 -7.49
N LYS A 582 2.72 -34.99 -7.69
CA LYS A 582 3.90 -35.77 -8.04
C LYS A 582 4.28 -36.77 -6.94
N GLU A 583 4.19 -36.39 -5.67
CA GLU A 583 4.54 -37.26 -4.54
C GLU A 583 3.44 -38.28 -4.21
N THR A 584 2.17 -37.86 -4.28
CA THR A 584 1.04 -38.66 -3.77
C THR A 584 0.31 -39.44 -4.86
N GLY A 585 0.34 -38.95 -6.11
CA GLY A 585 -0.52 -39.38 -7.20
C GLY A 585 -1.97 -38.89 -7.09
N ILE A 586 -2.25 -37.92 -6.21
CA ILE A 586 -3.58 -37.31 -6.03
C ILE A 586 -3.62 -35.98 -6.79
N GLU A 587 -4.43 -35.91 -7.84
CA GLU A 587 -4.60 -34.71 -8.65
C GLU A 587 -5.53 -33.70 -7.99
N ILE A 588 -5.16 -32.42 -7.99
CA ILE A 588 -6.02 -31.33 -7.52
C ILE A 588 -6.72 -30.62 -8.69
N VAL A 589 -8.05 -30.64 -8.68
CA VAL A 589 -8.89 -29.87 -9.61
C VAL A 589 -9.44 -28.65 -8.89
N LEU A 590 -8.92 -27.47 -9.24
CA LEU A 590 -9.33 -26.20 -8.64
C LEU A 590 -10.51 -25.58 -9.39
N ASN A 591 -11.53 -25.17 -8.63
CA ASN A 591 -12.58 -24.28 -9.10
C ASN A 591 -12.47 -22.93 -8.38
N VAL A 592 -12.23 -21.87 -9.16
CA VAL A 592 -12.06 -20.52 -8.64
C VAL A 592 -13.43 -19.85 -8.50
N LEU A 593 -13.77 -19.43 -7.29
CA LEU A 593 -14.93 -18.59 -7.03
C LEU A 593 -14.45 -17.14 -6.87
N PRO A 594 -15.21 -16.15 -7.39
CA PRO A 594 -14.87 -14.75 -7.19
C PRO A 594 -14.64 -14.41 -5.71
N SER A 595 -13.62 -13.59 -5.45
CA SER A 595 -13.25 -13.18 -4.09
C SER A 595 -14.48 -12.70 -3.31
N GLY A 596 -14.62 -13.19 -2.07
CA GLY A 596 -15.75 -12.85 -1.21
C GLY A 596 -17.02 -13.69 -1.42
N GLN A 597 -17.08 -14.59 -2.41
CA GLN A 597 -18.25 -15.48 -2.58
C GLN A 597 -18.34 -16.61 -1.53
N LEU A 598 -17.24 -16.96 -0.88
CA LEU A 598 -17.20 -17.88 0.26
C LEU A 598 -17.29 -17.14 1.61
N THR A 599 -18.05 -16.04 1.65
CA THR A 599 -18.35 -15.28 2.88
C THR A 599 -19.78 -15.52 3.35
N ALA A 600 -20.03 -15.28 4.63
CA ALA A 600 -21.35 -15.51 5.25
C ALA A 600 -22.43 -14.49 4.82
N ALA A 601 -22.05 -13.36 4.22
CA ALA A 601 -22.95 -12.25 3.89
C ALA A 601 -23.61 -12.36 2.49
N ALA A 602 -23.18 -13.32 1.66
CA ALA A 602 -23.71 -13.54 0.31
C ALA A 602 -24.46 -14.89 0.22
N VAL A 603 -25.18 -15.11 -0.89
CA VAL A 603 -25.67 -16.45 -1.25
C VAL A 603 -24.44 -17.33 -1.46
N ASN A 604 -24.04 -18.06 -0.42
CA ASN A 604 -22.80 -18.83 -0.44
C ASN A 604 -22.97 -20.01 -1.43
N PRO A 605 -22.23 -20.04 -2.55
CA PRO A 605 -22.33 -21.11 -3.54
C PRO A 605 -22.10 -22.50 -2.94
N LEU A 606 -21.25 -22.58 -1.90
CA LEU A 606 -20.97 -23.81 -1.19
C LEU A 606 -22.21 -24.36 -0.46
N MET A 607 -23.03 -23.50 0.14
CA MET A 607 -24.29 -23.92 0.78
C MET A 607 -25.30 -24.45 -0.24
N LEU A 608 -25.39 -23.79 -1.41
CA LEU A 608 -26.25 -24.27 -2.50
C LEU A 608 -25.75 -25.61 -3.04
N ALA A 609 -24.43 -25.77 -3.18
CA ALA A 609 -23.80 -27.00 -3.65
C ALA A 609 -24.02 -28.17 -2.68
N VAL A 610 -23.84 -27.93 -1.36
CA VAL A 610 -24.16 -28.90 -0.30
C VAL A 610 -25.63 -29.29 -0.38
N SER A 611 -26.55 -28.32 -0.50
CA SER A 611 -27.99 -28.62 -0.60
C SER A 611 -28.36 -29.37 -1.88
N ALA A 612 -27.59 -29.20 -2.95
CA ALA A 612 -27.79 -29.85 -4.25
C ALA A 612 -27.05 -31.20 -4.37
N GLY A 613 -26.25 -31.61 -3.38
CA GLY A 613 -25.43 -32.82 -3.44
C GLY A 613 -24.24 -32.74 -4.40
N ASN A 614 -23.80 -31.53 -4.75
CA ASN A 614 -22.71 -31.26 -5.70
C ASN A 614 -21.57 -30.45 -5.06
N ALA A 615 -21.35 -30.61 -3.76
CA ALA A 615 -20.27 -29.93 -3.03
C ALA A 615 -18.88 -30.44 -3.46
N PRO A 616 -17.83 -29.61 -3.37
CA PRO A 616 -16.45 -30.06 -3.54
C PRO A 616 -16.00 -30.99 -2.41
N ASP A 617 -14.83 -31.61 -2.56
CA ASP A 617 -14.20 -32.38 -1.48
C ASP A 617 -13.63 -31.43 -0.41
N VAL A 618 -12.96 -30.36 -0.84
CA VAL A 618 -12.36 -29.34 0.01
C VAL A 618 -12.82 -27.94 -0.41
N ALA A 619 -13.01 -27.06 0.56
CA ALA A 619 -13.13 -25.63 0.31
C ALA A 619 -12.03 -24.86 1.06
N LEU A 620 -11.32 -24.01 0.32
CA LEU A 620 -10.27 -23.12 0.80
C LEU A 620 -10.76 -21.66 0.80
N SER A 621 -10.12 -20.85 1.62
CA SER A 621 -10.41 -19.43 1.81
C SER A 621 -11.85 -19.18 2.28
N VAL A 622 -12.39 -20.07 3.13
CA VAL A 622 -13.71 -19.85 3.75
C VAL A 622 -13.57 -18.93 4.97
N THR A 623 -14.50 -17.99 5.13
CA THR A 623 -14.48 -17.07 6.28
C THR A 623 -14.59 -17.83 7.60
N SER A 624 -13.90 -17.33 8.63
CA SER A 624 -13.69 -18.01 9.91
C SER A 624 -14.95 -18.42 10.70
N ASN A 625 -16.12 -17.82 10.43
CA ASN A 625 -17.38 -18.21 11.06
C ASN A 625 -18.09 -19.40 10.37
N LEU A 626 -17.79 -19.67 9.10
CA LEU A 626 -18.47 -20.69 8.30
C LEU A 626 -18.25 -22.14 8.76
N PRO A 627 -17.06 -22.56 9.25
CA PRO A 627 -16.83 -23.93 9.71
C PRO A 627 -17.87 -24.40 10.74
N VAL A 628 -18.12 -23.61 11.79
CA VAL A 628 -19.11 -23.96 12.83
C VAL A 628 -20.54 -23.88 12.30
N GLU A 629 -20.83 -22.88 11.47
CA GLU A 629 -22.12 -22.78 10.80
C GLU A 629 -22.47 -24.03 9.97
N TYR A 630 -21.49 -24.59 9.26
CA TYR A 630 -21.67 -25.83 8.52
C TYR A 630 -21.67 -27.05 9.43
N ALA A 631 -20.92 -27.04 10.53
CA ALA A 631 -20.93 -28.11 11.53
C ALA A 631 -22.31 -28.26 12.17
N ILE A 632 -22.97 -27.14 12.50
CA ILE A 632 -24.36 -27.11 13.00
C ILE A 632 -25.32 -27.77 12.00
N ARG A 633 -25.04 -27.64 10.69
CA ARG A 633 -25.83 -28.22 9.59
C ARG A 633 -25.36 -29.61 9.18
N ASN A 634 -24.39 -30.19 9.89
CA ASN A 634 -23.81 -31.49 9.59
C ASN A 634 -23.20 -31.59 8.18
N ALA A 635 -22.63 -30.49 7.66
CA ALA A 635 -22.14 -30.38 6.28
C ALA A 635 -20.61 -30.48 6.14
N VAL A 636 -19.87 -30.49 7.26
CA VAL A 636 -18.40 -30.55 7.31
C VAL A 636 -17.94 -31.67 8.25
N VAL A 637 -16.71 -32.13 8.06
CA VAL A 637 -16.08 -33.20 8.84
C VAL A 637 -15.38 -32.64 10.08
N ASP A 638 -15.39 -33.40 11.18
CA ASP A 638 -14.58 -33.11 12.37
C ASP A 638 -13.12 -33.51 12.13
N LEU A 639 -12.27 -32.52 11.93
CA LEU A 639 -10.87 -32.68 11.58
C LEU A 639 -10.03 -33.20 12.76
N SER A 640 -10.50 -33.02 13.99
CA SER A 640 -9.81 -33.51 15.19
C SER A 640 -9.78 -35.04 15.28
N THR A 641 -10.57 -35.72 14.46
CA THR A 641 -10.63 -37.20 14.41
C THR A 641 -9.57 -37.84 13.54
N PHE A 642 -8.85 -37.07 12.71
CA PHE A 642 -7.81 -37.59 11.82
C PHE A 642 -6.47 -37.75 12.54
N GLU A 643 -5.75 -38.83 12.22
CA GLU A 643 -4.38 -39.02 12.67
C GLU A 643 -3.47 -37.90 12.12
N GLY A 644 -2.69 -37.27 12.99
CA GLY A 644 -1.80 -36.16 12.64
C GLY A 644 -2.39 -34.76 12.82
N TYR A 645 -3.68 -34.61 13.16
CA TYR A 645 -4.29 -33.30 13.43
C TYR A 645 -3.54 -32.49 14.50
N GLU A 646 -3.11 -33.14 15.59
CA GLU A 646 -2.37 -32.47 16.68
C GLU A 646 -1.05 -31.85 16.19
N GLU A 647 -0.38 -32.45 15.19
CA GLU A 647 0.84 -31.89 14.60
C GLU A 647 0.54 -30.71 13.65
N ILE A 648 -0.63 -30.72 13.01
CA ILE A 648 -1.11 -29.58 12.21
C ILE A 648 -1.47 -28.41 13.15
N GLU A 649 -2.17 -28.66 14.26
CA GLU A 649 -2.60 -27.63 15.20
C GLU A 649 -1.41 -26.84 15.80
N LYS A 650 -0.28 -27.51 16.05
CA LYS A 650 0.96 -26.89 16.56
C LYS A 650 1.57 -25.84 15.63
N ARG A 651 1.17 -25.78 14.36
CA ARG A 651 1.66 -24.79 13.38
C ARG A 651 1.07 -23.40 13.59
N PHE A 652 -0.01 -23.30 14.36
CA PHE A 652 -0.80 -22.07 14.50
C PHE A 652 -0.72 -21.51 15.92
N VAL A 653 -1.08 -20.23 16.07
CA VAL A 653 -1.31 -19.65 17.40
C VAL A 653 -2.49 -20.40 18.05
N PRO A 654 -2.39 -20.89 19.32
CA PRO A 654 -3.38 -21.80 19.92
C PRO A 654 -4.84 -21.31 19.90
N GLN A 655 -5.06 -20.00 19.91
CA GLN A 655 -6.39 -19.40 19.89
C GLN A 655 -7.06 -19.44 18.51
N MET A 656 -6.31 -19.70 17.44
CA MET A 656 -6.85 -19.66 16.08
C MET A 656 -7.84 -20.77 15.75
N THR A 657 -7.85 -21.87 16.51
CA THR A 657 -8.83 -22.95 16.31
C THR A 657 -10.14 -22.72 17.06
N VAL A 658 -10.21 -21.75 17.98
CA VAL A 658 -11.40 -21.47 18.80
C VAL A 658 -12.64 -21.15 17.96
N PRO A 659 -12.58 -20.32 16.90
CA PRO A 659 -13.75 -20.07 16.05
C PRO A 659 -14.27 -21.31 15.31
N PHE A 660 -13.48 -22.40 15.25
CA PHE A 660 -13.83 -23.63 14.53
C PHE A 660 -14.32 -24.76 15.45
N LYS A 661 -14.33 -24.53 16.77
CA LYS A 661 -14.74 -25.51 17.78
C LYS A 661 -16.27 -25.55 17.92
N TYR A 662 -16.85 -26.74 17.82
CA TYR A 662 -18.26 -26.96 18.07
C TYR A 662 -18.50 -28.35 18.66
N LYS A 663 -19.24 -28.44 19.78
CA LYS A 663 -19.57 -29.72 20.46
C LYS A 663 -18.35 -30.66 20.68
N GLY A 664 -17.17 -30.09 20.95
CA GLY A 664 -15.93 -30.84 21.21
C GLY A 664 -15.11 -31.22 19.97
N GLY A 665 -15.64 -31.02 18.77
CA GLY A 665 -14.91 -31.22 17.51
C GLY A 665 -14.34 -29.92 16.93
N VAL A 666 -13.45 -30.05 15.95
CA VAL A 666 -12.83 -28.92 15.22
C VAL A 666 -13.11 -29.07 13.73
N TYR A 667 -13.75 -28.07 13.13
CA TYR A 667 -14.32 -28.19 11.78
C TYR A 667 -13.61 -27.38 10.70
N GLY A 668 -12.42 -26.85 10.99
CA GLY A 668 -11.61 -26.10 10.04
C GLY A 668 -10.15 -26.01 10.47
N ILE A 669 -9.27 -25.82 9.49
CA ILE A 669 -7.85 -25.55 9.70
C ILE A 669 -7.60 -24.07 9.33
N PRO A 670 -6.93 -23.27 10.18
CA PRO A 670 -6.54 -21.91 9.82
C PRO A 670 -5.72 -21.88 8.52
N GLU A 671 -6.05 -20.97 7.61
CA GLU A 671 -5.24 -20.70 6.42
C GLU A 671 -4.49 -19.39 6.54
N THR A 672 -5.20 -18.32 6.90
CA THR A 672 -4.62 -16.97 7.05
C THR A 672 -4.81 -16.41 8.44
N MET A 673 -3.86 -15.59 8.87
CA MET A 673 -3.97 -14.77 10.07
C MET A 673 -3.88 -13.28 9.79
N TYR A 674 -4.55 -12.48 10.59
CA TYR A 674 -4.41 -11.04 10.66
C TYR A 674 -3.68 -10.66 11.94
N PHE A 675 -3.32 -9.40 12.06
CA PHE A 675 -2.86 -8.82 13.31
C PHE A 675 -3.42 -7.40 13.47
N ARG A 676 -3.40 -6.90 14.69
CA ARG A 676 -3.76 -5.53 15.05
C ARG A 676 -2.63 -4.93 15.88
N ALA A 677 -2.28 -3.69 15.60
CA ALA A 677 -1.17 -3.00 16.26
C ALA A 677 -1.44 -1.49 16.35
N LEU A 678 -0.67 -0.83 17.21
CA LEU A 678 -0.53 0.62 17.22
C LEU A 678 0.52 1.01 16.19
N PHE A 679 0.12 1.78 15.18
CA PHE A 679 0.99 2.36 14.15
C PHE A 679 1.37 3.77 14.59
N TYR A 680 2.62 4.15 14.44
CA TYR A 680 3.07 5.50 14.79
C TYR A 680 4.18 6.03 13.88
N ARG A 681 4.22 7.34 13.67
CA ARG A 681 5.25 8.08 12.95
C ARG A 681 6.40 8.39 13.90
N LYS A 682 7.53 7.71 13.70
CA LYS A 682 8.74 7.82 14.53
C LYS A 682 9.25 9.26 14.54
N ASP A 683 9.32 9.85 13.35
CA ASP A 683 9.75 11.23 13.15
C ASP A 683 8.86 12.22 13.90
N ILE A 684 7.55 12.20 13.64
CA ILE A 684 6.62 13.16 14.27
C ILE A 684 6.55 13.00 15.80
N LEU A 685 6.52 11.77 16.30
CA LEU A 685 6.47 11.54 17.75
C LEU A 685 7.78 11.95 18.44
N SER A 686 8.93 11.71 17.81
CA SER A 686 10.23 12.13 18.33
C SER A 686 10.32 13.64 18.41
N ASP A 687 9.97 14.34 17.33
CA ASP A 687 10.01 15.81 17.26
C ASP A 687 9.11 16.44 18.34
N LEU A 688 7.93 15.84 18.57
CA LEU A 688 6.99 16.30 19.59
C LEU A 688 7.26 15.78 21.01
N ASN A 689 8.33 15.00 21.20
CA ASN A 689 8.62 14.33 22.47
C ASN A 689 7.40 13.56 23.03
N ILE A 690 6.69 12.84 22.15
CA ILE A 690 5.56 11.97 22.48
C ILE A 690 6.08 10.53 22.61
N ASP A 691 6.07 10.00 23.83
CA ASP A 691 6.34 8.58 24.05
C ASP A 691 5.26 7.70 23.41
N ILE A 692 5.67 6.53 22.94
CA ILE A 692 4.74 5.51 22.44
C ILE A 692 3.88 5.02 23.63
N PRO A 693 2.54 5.21 23.60
CA PRO A 693 1.69 4.88 24.74
C PRO A 693 1.62 3.37 24.98
N LYS A 694 1.81 2.96 26.23
CA LYS A 694 1.74 1.55 26.64
C LYS A 694 0.37 1.19 27.21
N THR A 695 -0.34 2.17 27.77
CA THR A 695 -1.65 2.00 28.40
C THR A 695 -2.69 2.96 27.82
N TRP A 696 -3.97 2.62 27.95
CA TRP A 696 -5.05 3.55 27.63
C TRP A 696 -5.01 4.83 28.48
N ASP A 697 -4.46 4.76 29.69
CA ASP A 697 -4.21 5.94 30.53
C ASP A 697 -3.13 6.84 29.93
N ASP A 698 -2.07 6.28 29.33
CA ASP A 698 -1.07 7.07 28.59
C ASP A 698 -1.73 7.75 27.37
N VAL A 699 -2.58 7.01 26.64
CA VAL A 699 -3.31 7.56 25.50
C VAL A 699 -4.12 8.78 25.93
N ILE A 700 -4.97 8.64 26.96
CA ILE A 700 -5.89 9.68 27.40
C ILE A 700 -5.16 10.87 28.04
N ASN A 701 -4.19 10.60 28.92
CA ASN A 701 -3.64 11.64 29.80
C ASN A 701 -2.36 12.28 29.24
N LYS A 702 -1.71 11.67 28.24
CA LYS A 702 -0.42 12.14 27.71
C LYS A 702 -0.44 12.29 26.19
N THR A 703 -0.85 11.25 25.47
CA THR A 703 -0.75 11.23 24.00
C THR A 703 -1.79 12.14 23.35
N LEU A 704 -3.08 11.95 23.64
CA LEU A 704 -4.14 12.77 23.03
C LEU A 704 -3.98 14.27 23.31
N PRO A 705 -3.70 14.72 24.56
CA PRO A 705 -3.45 16.14 24.82
C PRO A 705 -2.33 16.72 23.96
N LYS A 706 -1.15 16.06 23.92
CA LYS A 706 -0.01 16.52 23.12
C LYS A 706 -0.31 16.53 21.62
N LEU A 707 -1.02 15.51 21.11
CA LEU A 707 -1.42 15.49 19.71
C LEU A 707 -2.36 16.65 19.39
N TYR A 708 -3.37 16.90 20.23
CA TYR A 708 -4.33 17.96 20.02
C TYR A 708 -3.72 19.37 20.14
N GLU A 709 -2.79 19.56 21.08
CA GLU A 709 -1.94 20.77 21.16
C GLU A 709 -1.18 21.03 19.85
N ASN A 710 -0.77 19.96 19.16
CA ASN A 710 -0.07 20.01 17.87
C ASN A 710 -0.99 19.77 16.66
N GLY A 711 -2.31 19.67 16.86
CA GLY A 711 -3.33 19.60 15.81
C GLY A 711 -3.29 18.35 14.97
N LEU A 712 -2.75 17.33 15.59
CA LEU A 712 -2.67 15.99 15.09
C LEU A 712 -3.79 15.19 15.75
N GLN A 713 -4.21 14.13 15.07
CA GLN A 713 -5.27 13.27 15.55
C GLN A 713 -4.75 11.85 15.77
N MET A 714 -5.42 11.11 16.64
CA MET A 714 -5.24 9.67 16.75
C MET A 714 -6.44 8.96 16.11
N TYR A 715 -6.20 7.85 15.42
CA TYR A 715 -7.28 6.95 15.01
C TYR A 715 -7.44 5.79 15.98
N VAL A 716 -8.66 5.55 16.46
CA VAL A 716 -9.02 4.37 17.25
C VAL A 716 -10.26 3.71 16.65
N PRO A 717 -10.17 2.45 16.20
CA PRO A 717 -11.28 1.74 15.62
C PRO A 717 -12.26 1.28 16.70
N GLY A 718 -13.55 1.23 16.36
CA GLY A 718 -14.64 0.81 17.25
C GLY A 718 -14.71 -0.70 17.47
N TRP A 719 -13.56 -1.37 17.54
CA TRP A 719 -13.44 -2.81 17.69
C TRP A 719 -13.67 -3.22 19.14
N PHE A 720 -14.93 -3.47 19.49
CA PHE A 720 -15.32 -3.78 20.86
C PHE A 720 -14.62 -5.02 21.45
N ASP A 721 -14.29 -6.02 20.63
CA ASP A 721 -13.54 -7.21 21.05
C ASP A 721 -12.16 -6.86 21.64
N MET A 722 -11.46 -5.87 21.07
CA MET A 722 -10.18 -5.37 21.57
C MET A 722 -10.30 -4.84 23.01
N PHE A 723 -11.30 -3.99 23.26
CA PHE A 723 -11.56 -3.44 24.59
C PHE A 723 -12.08 -4.50 25.56
N LEU A 724 -13.01 -5.35 25.10
CA LEU A 724 -13.65 -6.38 25.91
C LEU A 724 -12.64 -7.36 26.48
N TYR A 725 -11.80 -7.94 25.64
CA TYR A 725 -10.81 -8.92 26.09
C TYR A 725 -9.69 -8.28 26.90
N SER A 726 -9.29 -7.04 26.59
CA SER A 726 -8.31 -6.31 27.42
C SER A 726 -8.88 -5.99 28.82
N CYS A 727 -10.19 -5.90 28.97
CA CYS A 727 -10.86 -5.85 30.28
C CYS A 727 -11.08 -7.24 30.93
N ASN A 728 -10.55 -8.33 30.35
CA ASN A 728 -10.84 -9.73 30.73
C ASN A 728 -12.32 -10.11 30.64
N GLY A 729 -13.10 -9.40 29.82
CA GLY A 729 -14.50 -9.74 29.53
C GLY A 729 -14.64 -10.83 28.47
N SER A 730 -15.87 -11.25 28.21
CA SER A 730 -16.19 -12.27 27.18
C SER A 730 -17.56 -11.99 26.56
N PHE A 731 -17.76 -12.38 25.30
CA PHE A 731 -19.05 -12.19 24.62
C PHE A 731 -20.15 -13.11 25.18
N TYR A 732 -19.76 -14.33 25.56
CA TYR A 732 -20.67 -15.37 26.04
C TYR A 732 -20.12 -15.98 27.33
N ASN A 733 -20.99 -16.62 28.09
CA ASN A 733 -20.57 -17.49 29.19
C ASN A 733 -19.83 -18.74 28.66
N GLU A 734 -19.22 -19.52 29.56
CA GLU A 734 -18.36 -20.65 29.21
C GLU A 734 -19.01 -21.69 28.28
N ASP A 735 -20.32 -21.92 28.41
CA ASP A 735 -21.07 -22.88 27.57
C ASP A 735 -21.71 -22.26 26.32
N GLY A 736 -21.57 -20.95 26.12
CA GLY A 736 -22.12 -20.21 24.99
C GLY A 736 -23.65 -20.08 24.99
N SER A 737 -24.32 -20.40 26.10
CA SER A 737 -25.79 -20.38 26.18
C SER A 737 -26.39 -19.00 26.38
N ARG A 738 -25.62 -18.04 26.93
CA ARG A 738 -26.06 -16.68 27.23
C ARG A 738 -24.96 -15.67 26.94
N SER A 739 -25.35 -14.45 26.61
CA SER A 739 -24.44 -13.30 26.56
C SER A 739 -23.80 -13.05 27.93
N ALA A 740 -22.50 -12.74 27.94
CA ALA A 740 -21.75 -12.30 29.12
C ALA A 740 -21.47 -10.78 29.11
N LEU A 741 -22.17 -10.05 28.25
CA LEU A 741 -22.02 -8.60 28.10
C LEU A 741 -22.73 -7.79 29.21
N ASP A 742 -23.40 -8.45 30.16
CA ASP A 742 -23.98 -7.87 31.39
C ASP A 742 -22.99 -7.86 32.57
N THR A 743 -21.72 -8.20 32.33
CA THR A 743 -20.65 -8.19 33.34
C THR A 743 -20.05 -6.79 33.55
N PRO A 744 -19.50 -6.49 34.75
CA PRO A 744 -18.78 -5.24 35.00
C PRO A 744 -17.62 -5.00 34.03
N GLU A 745 -16.92 -6.05 33.63
CA GLU A 745 -15.80 -6.02 32.69
C GLU A 745 -16.27 -5.59 31.29
N ALA A 746 -17.37 -6.17 30.81
CA ALA A 746 -17.97 -5.81 29.52
C ALA A 746 -18.51 -4.37 29.52
N TYR A 747 -19.13 -3.93 30.62
CA TYR A 747 -19.57 -2.54 30.76
C TYR A 747 -18.40 -1.56 30.71
N ARG A 748 -17.31 -1.84 31.45
CA ARG A 748 -16.10 -1.00 31.44
C ARG A 748 -15.50 -0.89 30.03
N ALA A 749 -15.41 -2.00 29.32
CA ALA A 749 -14.94 -2.02 27.93
C ALA A 749 -15.84 -1.18 27.00
N PHE A 750 -17.15 -1.30 27.13
CA PHE A 750 -18.10 -0.59 26.27
C PHE A 750 -18.10 0.91 26.56
N ASP A 751 -18.08 1.30 27.84
CA ASP A 751 -17.98 2.68 28.28
C ASP A 751 -16.69 3.34 27.79
N MET A 752 -15.54 2.67 27.96
CA MET A 752 -14.26 3.14 27.46
C MET A 752 -14.28 3.35 25.95
N MET A 753 -14.73 2.35 25.18
CA MET A 753 -14.84 2.44 23.73
C MET A 753 -15.73 3.61 23.29
N CYS A 754 -16.89 3.82 23.93
CA CYS A 754 -17.77 4.93 23.60
C CYS A 754 -17.16 6.29 23.94
N LYS A 755 -16.48 6.41 25.09
CA LYS A 755 -15.82 7.65 25.52
C LYS A 755 -14.70 8.10 24.60
N MET A 756 -14.02 7.19 23.90
CA MET A 756 -13.04 7.57 22.86
C MET A 756 -13.65 8.54 21.85
N TYR A 757 -14.90 8.32 21.45
CA TYR A 757 -15.61 9.18 20.50
C TYR A 757 -16.32 10.35 21.17
N THR A 758 -17.04 10.10 22.27
CA THR A 758 -17.95 11.11 22.85
C THR A 758 -17.26 12.08 23.80
N VAL A 759 -16.12 11.72 24.37
CA VAL A 759 -15.40 12.52 25.38
C VAL A 759 -14.01 12.90 24.88
N TYR A 760 -13.26 11.94 24.35
CA TYR A 760 -11.87 12.15 23.96
C TYR A 760 -11.69 12.63 22.52
N GLY A 761 -12.79 12.86 21.79
CA GLY A 761 -12.77 13.53 20.48
C GLY A 761 -12.10 12.76 19.35
N VAL A 762 -11.91 11.45 19.49
CA VAL A 762 -11.40 10.61 18.39
C VAL A 762 -12.45 10.53 17.28
N PRO A 763 -12.07 10.68 15.99
CA PRO A 763 -13.03 10.60 14.89
C PRO A 763 -13.64 9.20 14.77
N THR A 764 -14.95 9.15 14.53
CA THR A 764 -15.71 7.88 14.33
C THR A 764 -15.35 7.17 13.02
N SER A 765 -14.80 7.90 12.06
CA SER A 765 -14.27 7.36 10.81
C SER A 765 -13.18 8.28 10.27
N ALA A 766 -12.13 7.69 9.70
CA ALA A 766 -11.06 8.42 9.04
C ALA A 766 -10.46 7.58 7.91
N ASN A 767 -9.90 8.23 6.89
CA ASN A 767 -8.99 7.58 5.97
C ASN A 767 -7.60 7.56 6.62
N PHE A 768 -7.41 6.64 7.58
CA PHE A 768 -6.20 6.59 8.39
C PHE A 768 -4.94 6.48 7.54
N ILE A 769 -4.94 5.66 6.48
CA ILE A 769 -3.76 5.48 5.61
C ILE A 769 -3.29 6.81 5.04
N ASN A 770 -4.20 7.57 4.42
CA ASN A 770 -3.81 8.82 3.77
C ASN A 770 -3.39 9.87 4.82
N ARG A 771 -4.10 9.96 5.94
CA ARG A 771 -3.78 10.89 7.03
C ARG A 771 -2.51 10.52 7.81
N PHE A 772 -2.15 9.23 7.85
CA PHE A 772 -0.89 8.75 8.42
C PHE A 772 0.30 9.09 7.51
N ARG A 773 0.11 8.99 6.19
CA ARG A 773 1.09 9.39 5.17
C ARG A 773 1.38 10.88 5.20
N THR A 774 0.35 11.71 5.27
CA THR A 774 0.52 13.17 5.40
C THR A 774 1.05 13.59 6.78
N GLY A 775 0.89 12.75 7.80
CA GLY A 775 1.28 13.07 9.18
C GLY A 775 0.18 13.73 10.02
N GLU A 776 -1.00 13.99 9.45
CA GLU A 776 -2.18 14.52 10.18
C GLU A 776 -2.64 13.57 11.30
N MET A 777 -2.54 12.26 11.06
CA MET A 777 -2.78 11.21 12.06
C MET A 777 -1.51 10.42 12.30
N PRO A 778 -0.55 10.94 13.08
CA PRO A 778 0.76 10.31 13.24
C PRO A 778 0.72 9.04 14.08
N ILE A 779 -0.40 8.73 14.73
CA ILE A 779 -0.58 7.54 15.56
C ILE A 779 -2.00 7.00 15.44
N GLY A 780 -2.16 5.68 15.43
CA GLY A 780 -3.49 5.06 15.41
C GLY A 780 -3.44 3.55 15.47
N ILE A 781 -4.56 2.93 15.83
CA ILE A 781 -4.67 1.47 15.90
C ILE A 781 -5.31 0.96 14.62
N GLU A 782 -4.64 0.02 13.96
CA GLU A 782 -5.13 -0.56 12.70
C GLU A 782 -4.74 -2.03 12.56
N GLY A 783 -5.21 -2.65 11.48
CA GLY A 783 -4.97 -4.05 11.16
C GLY A 783 -3.88 -4.28 10.10
N SER A 784 -3.56 -5.55 9.87
CA SER A 784 -2.67 -5.98 8.80
C SER A 784 -3.03 -5.47 7.39
N PRO A 785 -4.31 -5.22 6.99
CA PRO A 785 -4.60 -4.61 5.69
C PRO A 785 -4.03 -3.19 5.52
N VAL A 786 -3.98 -2.40 6.60
CA VAL A 786 -3.35 -1.07 6.59
C VAL A 786 -1.84 -1.20 6.53
N TYR A 787 -1.26 -2.13 7.29
CA TYR A 787 0.16 -2.43 7.21
C TYR A 787 0.61 -2.75 5.78
N MET A 788 -0.12 -3.64 5.08
CA MET A 788 0.19 -4.02 3.70
C MET A 788 0.10 -2.84 2.74
N GLN A 789 -0.88 -1.95 2.95
CA GLN A 789 -1.02 -0.73 2.16
C GLN A 789 0.11 0.27 2.44
N LEU A 790 0.53 0.47 3.69
CA LEU A 790 1.66 1.34 4.03
C LEU A 790 2.96 0.81 3.41
N MET A 791 3.24 -0.48 3.54
CA MET A 791 4.44 -1.10 2.94
C MET A 791 4.50 -0.95 1.41
N ALA A 792 3.35 -1.04 0.72
CA ALA A 792 3.32 -1.02 -0.74
C ALA A 792 3.06 0.35 -1.36
N ALA A 793 2.38 1.24 -0.65
CA ALA A 793 1.89 2.52 -1.20
C ALA A 793 2.54 3.75 -0.58
N ALA A 794 3.35 3.60 0.49
CA ALA A 794 4.00 4.70 1.19
C ALA A 794 5.54 4.54 1.32
N PRO A 795 6.29 4.34 0.21
CA PRO A 795 7.76 4.25 0.25
C PRO A 795 8.40 5.47 0.93
N GLU A 796 7.80 6.65 0.80
CA GLU A 796 8.25 7.89 1.45
C GLU A 796 8.29 7.84 2.98
N LEU A 797 7.58 6.89 3.59
CA LEU A 797 7.58 6.68 5.03
C LEU A 797 8.59 5.62 5.50
N GLN A 798 9.28 4.92 4.60
CA GLN A 798 10.20 3.84 4.99
C GLN A 798 11.23 4.34 6.01
N GLY A 799 11.37 3.65 7.15
CA GLY A 799 12.19 4.07 8.29
C GLY A 799 11.59 5.15 9.19
N ARG A 800 10.53 5.85 8.76
CA ARG A 800 9.90 6.98 9.48
C ARG A 800 8.68 6.58 10.29
N TRP A 801 8.28 5.31 10.28
CA TRP A 801 7.19 4.80 11.09
C TRP A 801 7.56 3.49 11.76
N GLY A 802 6.75 3.10 12.76
CA GLY A 802 6.91 1.86 13.50
C GLY A 802 5.58 1.29 13.97
N MET A 803 5.68 0.09 14.56
CA MET A 803 4.56 -0.58 15.22
C MET A 803 4.85 -0.77 16.70
N ALA A 804 3.80 -0.77 17.49
CA ALA A 804 3.82 -1.17 18.89
C ALA A 804 2.60 -2.04 19.20
N MET A 805 2.67 -2.73 20.35
CA MET A 805 1.50 -3.41 20.90
C MET A 805 0.36 -2.41 21.10
N ILE A 806 -0.88 -2.87 20.96
CA ILE A 806 -2.03 -2.03 21.33
C ILE A 806 -1.94 -1.66 22.83
N PRO A 807 -2.44 -0.47 23.23
CA PRO A 807 -2.37 -0.05 24.62
C PRO A 807 -3.07 -1.02 25.57
N ALA A 808 -2.43 -1.32 26.70
CA ALA A 808 -2.99 -2.14 27.76
C ALA A 808 -4.13 -1.43 28.49
N MET A 809 -5.09 -2.22 28.96
CA MET A 809 -6.10 -1.75 29.90
C MET A 809 -5.60 -1.90 31.32
N THR A 810 -5.68 -0.84 32.12
CA THR A 810 -5.35 -0.87 33.55
C THR A 810 -6.62 -1.14 34.36
N ASP A 811 -6.60 -2.15 35.24
CA ASP A 811 -7.70 -2.37 36.18
C ASP A 811 -7.61 -1.46 37.41
N SER A 812 -8.62 -1.50 38.29
CA SER A 812 -8.65 -0.69 39.51
C SER A 812 -7.59 -1.08 40.55
N GLN A 813 -6.86 -2.18 40.34
CA GLN A 813 -5.75 -2.62 41.17
C GLN A 813 -4.38 -2.27 40.55
N GLY A 814 -4.35 -1.67 39.36
CA GLY A 814 -3.14 -1.32 38.64
C GLY A 814 -2.57 -2.46 37.78
N ASN A 815 -3.31 -3.55 37.56
CA ASN A 815 -2.86 -4.61 36.66
C ASN A 815 -3.12 -4.20 35.21
N GLU A 816 -2.09 -4.31 34.38
CA GLU A 816 -2.17 -4.05 32.94
C GLU A 816 -2.47 -5.33 32.17
N THR A 817 -3.47 -5.29 31.29
CA THR A 817 -3.85 -6.41 30.44
C THR A 817 -3.88 -5.98 28.97
N ILE A 818 -3.16 -6.73 28.12
CA ILE A 818 -3.23 -6.60 26.67
C ILE A 818 -3.83 -7.89 26.12
N LYS A 819 -5.03 -7.80 25.54
CA LYS A 819 -5.65 -8.90 24.79
C LYS A 819 -6.31 -8.37 23.53
N THR A 820 -6.23 -9.13 22.45
CA THR A 820 -6.76 -8.75 21.15
C THR A 820 -7.41 -9.94 20.47
N ALA A 821 -8.23 -9.69 19.45
CA ALA A 821 -9.02 -10.70 18.75
C ALA A 821 -9.07 -10.41 17.24
N GLY A 822 -9.72 -11.30 16.48
CA GLY A 822 -9.91 -11.12 15.04
C GLY A 822 -8.63 -11.37 14.24
N TYR A 823 -7.76 -12.23 14.76
CA TYR A 823 -6.56 -12.74 14.09
C TYR A 823 -6.90 -13.86 13.11
N VAL A 824 -8.01 -14.57 13.26
CA VAL A 824 -8.39 -15.62 12.29
C VAL A 824 -9.02 -15.00 11.05
N GLY A 825 -8.34 -15.10 9.90
CA GLY A 825 -8.87 -14.62 8.63
C GLY A 825 -9.75 -15.66 7.94
N GLU A 826 -9.09 -16.63 7.32
CA GLU A 826 -9.74 -17.67 6.52
C GLU A 826 -9.33 -19.07 7.00
N ALA A 827 -10.15 -20.05 6.63
CA ALA A 827 -9.98 -21.44 6.98
C ALA A 827 -10.14 -22.36 5.76
N ALA A 828 -9.58 -23.56 5.88
CA ALA A 828 -9.82 -24.69 5.00
C ALA A 828 -10.76 -25.69 5.69
N ILE A 829 -11.70 -26.26 4.93
CA ILE A 829 -12.69 -27.23 5.42
C ILE A 829 -12.83 -28.44 4.49
N ILE A 830 -13.20 -29.58 5.07
CA ILE A 830 -13.56 -30.80 4.33
C ILE A 830 -15.07 -31.00 4.41
N LEU A 831 -15.70 -31.18 3.25
CA LEU A 831 -17.14 -31.36 3.16
C LEU A 831 -17.52 -32.80 3.51
N LYS A 832 -18.59 -32.96 4.29
CA LYS A 832 -18.99 -34.26 4.83
C LYS A 832 -19.36 -35.28 3.75
N ASP A 833 -19.93 -34.82 2.65
CA ASP A 833 -20.38 -35.70 1.56
C ASP A 833 -19.22 -36.19 0.68
N SER A 834 -17.99 -35.71 0.89
CA SER A 834 -16.81 -36.22 0.21
C SER A 834 -16.58 -37.69 0.54
N LYS A 835 -16.28 -38.48 -0.50
CA LYS A 835 -15.85 -39.89 -0.37
C LYS A 835 -14.33 -40.03 -0.22
N LYS A 836 -13.59 -38.91 -0.21
CA LYS A 836 -12.13 -38.83 -0.31
C LYS A 836 -11.53 -38.08 0.87
N GLN A 837 -12.13 -38.23 2.05
CA GLN A 837 -11.80 -37.42 3.23
C GLN A 837 -10.34 -37.59 3.68
N ASP A 838 -9.77 -38.80 3.60
CA ASP A 838 -8.36 -39.03 3.93
C ASP A 838 -7.41 -38.31 2.96
N SER A 839 -7.70 -38.35 1.66
CA SER A 839 -6.93 -37.65 0.64
C SER A 839 -7.08 -36.13 0.79
N ALA A 840 -8.29 -35.65 1.10
CA ALA A 840 -8.55 -34.25 1.41
C ALA A 840 -7.77 -33.78 2.65
N PHE A 841 -7.71 -34.59 3.71
CA PHE A 841 -6.92 -34.26 4.90
C PHE A 841 -5.42 -34.23 4.61
N LYS A 842 -4.89 -35.17 3.83
CA LYS A 842 -3.49 -35.14 3.35
C LYS A 842 -3.18 -33.87 2.53
N PHE A 843 -4.12 -33.42 1.72
CA PHE A 843 -3.98 -32.17 0.99
C PHE A 843 -3.93 -30.96 1.94
N LEU A 844 -4.79 -30.91 2.96
CA LEU A 844 -4.73 -29.82 3.97
C LEU A 844 -3.46 -29.86 4.82
N ASP A 845 -2.94 -31.05 5.13
CA ASP A 845 -1.64 -31.21 5.78
C ASP A 845 -0.53 -30.60 4.92
N TRP A 846 -0.41 -31.05 3.65
CA TRP A 846 0.56 -30.48 2.70
C TRP A 846 0.40 -28.97 2.55
N TRP A 847 -0.83 -28.51 2.34
CA TRP A 847 -1.11 -27.10 2.09
C TRP A 847 -0.61 -26.22 3.22
N THR A 848 -0.77 -26.65 4.47
CA THR A 848 -0.39 -25.87 5.66
C THR A 848 1.04 -26.10 6.15
N LYS A 849 1.87 -26.88 5.44
CA LYS A 849 3.29 -27.05 5.78
C LYS A 849 4.08 -25.75 5.64
N THR A 850 5.11 -25.60 6.47
CA THR A 850 5.98 -24.42 6.47
C THR A 850 6.57 -24.16 5.08
N GLU A 851 7.18 -25.16 4.46
CA GLU A 851 7.81 -25.03 3.13
C GLU A 851 6.81 -24.61 2.04
N THR A 852 5.65 -25.27 1.99
CA THR A 852 4.58 -24.97 1.02
C THR A 852 4.06 -23.55 1.20
N GLN A 853 3.79 -23.13 2.44
CA GLN A 853 3.28 -21.79 2.75
C GLN A 853 4.31 -20.69 2.49
N THR A 854 5.60 -20.91 2.80
CA THR A 854 6.68 -19.98 2.48
C THR A 854 6.85 -19.83 0.96
N ARG A 855 6.86 -20.95 0.21
CA ARG A 855 6.98 -20.92 -1.25
C ARG A 855 5.79 -20.24 -1.90
N PHE A 856 4.57 -20.59 -1.49
CA PHE A 856 3.35 -19.95 -1.97
C PHE A 856 3.37 -18.43 -1.72
N GLY A 857 3.72 -18.01 -0.51
CA GLY A 857 3.80 -16.59 -0.18
C GLY A 857 4.81 -15.81 -1.02
N ARG A 858 5.99 -16.40 -1.28
CA ARG A 858 7.02 -15.78 -2.14
C ARG A 858 6.60 -15.70 -3.61
N GLU A 859 5.99 -16.75 -4.16
CA GLU A 859 5.50 -16.75 -5.54
C GLU A 859 4.38 -15.73 -5.74
N VAL A 860 3.45 -15.64 -4.77
CA VAL A 860 2.38 -14.63 -4.77
C VAL A 860 2.98 -13.23 -4.75
N GLU A 861 3.88 -12.95 -3.82
CA GLU A 861 4.51 -11.63 -3.69
C GLU A 861 5.37 -11.29 -4.93
N GLY A 862 6.06 -12.28 -5.51
CA GLY A 862 6.85 -12.11 -6.72
C GLY A 862 6.04 -11.87 -8.00
N ARG A 863 4.83 -12.41 -8.12
CA ARG A 863 3.96 -12.23 -9.30
C ARG A 863 2.98 -11.06 -9.19
N ILE A 864 2.48 -10.81 -7.99
CA ILE A 864 1.39 -9.86 -7.73
C ILE A 864 1.92 -8.57 -7.09
N GLY A 865 3.01 -8.65 -6.31
CA GLY A 865 3.63 -7.55 -5.58
C GLY A 865 3.50 -7.66 -4.06
N SER A 866 4.25 -6.83 -3.33
CA SER A 866 4.34 -6.84 -1.86
C SER A 866 3.02 -6.59 -1.13
N TYR A 867 2.07 -5.85 -1.72
CA TYR A 867 0.73 -5.65 -1.14
C TYR A 867 -0.10 -6.94 -1.08
N ALA A 868 0.26 -7.96 -1.86
CA ALA A 868 -0.42 -9.25 -1.91
C ALA A 868 0.25 -10.30 -1.02
N ARG A 869 1.17 -9.91 -0.13
CA ARG A 869 1.87 -10.85 0.76
C ARG A 869 0.90 -11.80 1.45
N TRP A 870 1.25 -13.08 1.41
CA TRP A 870 0.46 -14.12 2.00
C TRP A 870 0.55 -14.09 3.52
N LEU A 871 -0.55 -13.72 4.18
CA LEU A 871 -0.65 -13.72 5.64
C LEU A 871 -0.94 -15.14 6.16
N THR A 872 -0.05 -16.09 5.88
CA THR A 872 -0.20 -17.48 6.33
C THR A 872 -0.42 -17.56 7.84
N SER A 873 -1.30 -18.44 8.28
CA SER A 873 -1.50 -18.74 9.70
C SER A 873 -0.39 -19.62 10.30
N ASN A 874 0.41 -20.29 9.46
CA ASN A 874 1.57 -21.06 9.93
C ASN A 874 2.63 -20.09 10.46
N THR A 875 2.89 -20.13 11.77
CA THR A 875 3.73 -19.15 12.46
C THR A 875 5.18 -19.17 11.99
N GLU A 876 5.72 -20.35 11.68
CA GLU A 876 7.09 -20.49 11.16
C GLU A 876 7.20 -19.93 9.73
N ALA A 877 6.26 -20.28 8.85
CA ALA A 877 6.23 -19.75 7.48
C ALA A 877 6.03 -18.24 7.48
N PHE A 878 5.17 -17.72 8.37
CA PHE A 878 4.94 -16.29 8.52
C PHE A 878 6.25 -15.55 8.80
N SER A 879 7.07 -16.04 9.74
CA SER A 879 8.36 -15.42 10.08
C SER A 879 9.42 -15.52 8.97
N GLN A 880 9.27 -16.46 8.02
CA GLN A 880 10.16 -16.64 6.87
C GLN A 880 9.84 -15.73 5.67
N LEU A 881 8.67 -15.07 5.67
CA LEU A 881 8.26 -14.09 4.67
C LEU A 881 8.95 -12.71 4.87
N PRO A 882 8.95 -11.82 3.85
CA PRO A 882 9.73 -10.57 3.85
C PRO A 882 9.18 -9.45 4.73
N TRP A 883 9.17 -9.65 6.04
CA TRP A 883 8.80 -8.63 7.02
C TRP A 883 9.96 -7.71 7.39
N ASN A 884 9.66 -6.43 7.65
CA ASN A 884 10.58 -5.59 8.43
C ASN A 884 10.79 -6.24 9.81
N ARG A 885 12.03 -6.27 10.30
CA ARG A 885 12.42 -7.01 11.50
C ARG A 885 11.74 -6.46 12.76
N GLU A 886 11.77 -5.15 12.97
CA GLU A 886 11.14 -4.51 14.13
C GLU A 886 9.63 -4.77 14.15
N HIS A 887 8.98 -4.72 12.99
CA HIS A 887 7.56 -4.99 12.86
C HIS A 887 7.23 -6.46 13.13
N LEU A 888 8.04 -7.39 12.61
CA LEU A 888 7.88 -8.83 12.87
C LEU A 888 8.00 -9.14 14.36
N ASP A 889 8.92 -8.49 15.07
CA ASP A 889 9.09 -8.68 16.52
C ASP A 889 7.84 -8.26 17.30
N ILE A 890 7.15 -7.20 16.87
CA ILE A 890 5.88 -6.77 17.49
C ILE A 890 4.74 -7.73 17.14
N ILE A 891 4.64 -8.16 15.87
CA ILE A 891 3.60 -9.11 15.43
C ILE A 891 3.74 -10.46 16.15
N THR A 892 4.96 -10.97 16.28
CA THR A 892 5.21 -12.25 16.95
C THR A 892 4.94 -12.16 18.45
N LYS A 893 5.31 -11.06 19.11
CA LYS A 893 4.93 -10.78 20.51
C LYS A 893 3.42 -10.70 20.69
N SER A 894 2.68 -10.22 19.69
CA SER A 894 1.23 -10.09 19.82
C SER A 894 0.50 -11.42 19.84
N TRP A 895 1.10 -12.51 19.35
CA TRP A 895 0.51 -13.86 19.35
C TRP A 895 0.13 -14.35 20.76
N ASP A 896 0.91 -13.98 21.78
CA ASP A 896 0.64 -14.32 23.19
C ASP A 896 -0.56 -13.55 23.78
N THR A 897 -1.02 -12.51 23.08
CA THR A 897 -2.15 -11.66 23.49
C THR A 897 -3.45 -12.00 22.77
N VAL A 898 -3.41 -12.88 21.76
CA VAL A 898 -4.58 -13.27 20.98
C VAL A 898 -5.57 -14.02 21.87
N ILE A 899 -6.85 -13.69 21.75
CA ILE A 899 -8.00 -14.42 22.26
C ILE A 899 -9.06 -14.37 21.18
N GLU A 900 -9.60 -15.52 20.81
CA GLU A 900 -10.60 -15.58 19.74
C GLU A 900 -12.00 -15.82 20.27
N THR A 901 -12.97 -15.26 19.53
CA THR A 901 -14.38 -15.37 19.91
C THR A 901 -14.96 -16.69 19.41
N PRO A 902 -15.55 -17.52 20.29
CA PRO A 902 -16.19 -18.76 19.86
C PRO A 902 -17.45 -18.47 19.04
N ASN A 903 -17.69 -19.29 18.02
CA ASN A 903 -18.93 -19.25 17.26
C ASN A 903 -20.02 -20.06 17.99
N VAL A 904 -21.08 -19.39 18.44
CA VAL A 904 -22.21 -20.03 19.12
C VAL A 904 -23.48 -19.97 18.28
N PRO A 905 -24.40 -20.96 18.38
CA PRO A 905 -25.68 -20.88 17.69
C PRO A 905 -26.48 -19.64 18.12
N GLY A 906 -26.82 -18.78 17.16
CA GLY A 906 -27.46 -17.47 17.39
C GLY A 906 -26.50 -16.29 17.52
N GLY A 907 -25.18 -16.54 17.63
CA GLY A 907 -24.17 -15.49 17.83
C GLY A 907 -23.98 -14.54 16.64
N TYR A 908 -24.42 -14.91 15.43
CA TYR A 908 -24.40 -14.04 14.24
C TYR A 908 -25.18 -12.72 14.43
N TYR A 909 -26.07 -12.66 15.43
CA TYR A 909 -26.84 -11.47 15.78
C TYR A 909 -26.10 -10.52 16.73
N THR A 910 -25.10 -11.01 17.47
CA THR A 910 -24.38 -10.25 18.51
C THR A 910 -23.72 -8.99 17.98
N SER A 911 -22.97 -9.10 16.88
CA SER A 911 -22.29 -7.95 16.27
C SER A 911 -23.27 -6.83 15.88
N ARG A 912 -24.43 -7.19 15.31
CA ARG A 912 -25.46 -6.21 14.92
C ARG A 912 -26.02 -5.44 16.11
N HIS A 913 -26.34 -6.14 17.20
CA HIS A 913 -26.90 -5.48 18.39
C HIS A 913 -25.86 -4.62 19.12
N LEU A 914 -24.58 -5.01 19.06
CA LEU A 914 -23.49 -4.17 19.54
C LEU A 914 -23.33 -2.88 18.72
N SER A 915 -23.37 -2.96 17.39
CA SER A 915 -23.36 -1.76 16.54
C SER A 915 -24.56 -0.85 16.84
N ASN A 916 -25.74 -1.43 17.08
CA ASN A 916 -26.92 -0.66 17.49
C ASN A 916 -26.73 -0.01 18.87
N ALA A 917 -26.10 -0.70 19.83
CA ALA A 917 -25.78 -0.14 21.14
C ALA A 917 -24.81 1.03 21.01
N TRP A 918 -23.75 0.86 20.23
CA TRP A 918 -22.79 1.92 19.94
C TRP A 918 -23.47 3.13 19.29
N ASN A 919 -24.31 2.93 18.27
CA ASN A 919 -25.05 4.02 17.61
C ASN A 919 -25.98 4.76 18.58
N ARG A 920 -26.66 4.05 19.48
CA ARG A 920 -27.49 4.67 20.51
C ARG A 920 -26.66 5.55 21.43
N THR A 921 -25.47 5.11 21.83
CA THR A 921 -24.60 5.87 22.72
C THR A 921 -23.89 7.02 22.02
N VAL A 922 -23.13 6.75 20.96
CA VAL A 922 -22.26 7.73 20.32
C VAL A 922 -23.03 8.72 19.44
N ILE A 923 -24.08 8.27 18.74
CA ILE A 923 -24.82 9.12 17.80
C ILE A 923 -26.08 9.70 18.45
N SER A 924 -26.79 8.90 19.26
CA SER A 924 -28.09 9.31 19.83
C SER A 924 -28.00 9.83 21.28
N GLY A 925 -26.81 9.83 21.89
CA GLY A 925 -26.59 10.32 23.26
C GLY A 925 -27.21 9.47 24.37
N MET A 926 -27.60 8.22 24.10
CA MET A 926 -28.14 7.32 25.12
C MET A 926 -27.01 6.87 26.07
N PRO A 927 -27.22 6.84 27.41
CA PRO A 927 -26.23 6.32 28.34
C PRO A 927 -25.70 4.94 27.92
N ALA A 928 -24.39 4.74 28.04
CA ALA A 928 -23.72 3.50 27.64
C ALA A 928 -24.32 2.27 28.32
N ARG A 929 -24.71 2.42 29.61
CA ARG A 929 -25.30 1.35 30.42
C ARG A 929 -26.65 0.89 29.87
N ASP A 930 -27.56 1.82 29.64
CA ASP A 930 -28.90 1.50 29.11
C ASP A 930 -28.79 0.87 27.71
N SER A 931 -27.85 1.38 26.90
CA SER A 931 -27.61 0.88 25.54
C SER A 931 -27.11 -0.56 25.52
N ILE A 932 -26.16 -0.92 26.39
CA ILE A 932 -25.62 -2.29 26.46
C ILE A 932 -26.60 -3.26 27.14
N GLU A 933 -27.35 -2.83 28.17
CA GLU A 933 -28.39 -3.67 28.80
C GLU A 933 -29.47 -4.07 27.78
N GLN A 934 -29.93 -3.12 26.94
CA GLN A 934 -30.85 -3.44 25.84
C GLN A 934 -30.22 -4.39 24.80
N CYS A 935 -28.92 -4.22 24.51
CA CYS A 935 -28.18 -5.14 23.64
C CYS A 935 -28.19 -6.57 24.16
N VAL A 936 -27.92 -6.76 25.46
CA VAL A 936 -27.92 -8.09 26.11
C VAL A 936 -29.29 -8.76 26.01
N LEU A 937 -30.37 -8.01 26.25
CA LEU A 937 -31.74 -8.54 26.13
C LEU A 937 -32.03 -9.07 24.73
N ASP A 938 -31.66 -8.30 23.70
CA ASP A 938 -31.89 -8.68 22.30
C ASP A 938 -31.04 -9.90 21.90
N ILE A 939 -29.78 -9.95 22.32
CA ILE A 939 -28.87 -11.08 22.05
C ILE A 939 -29.41 -12.35 22.68
N ASN A 940 -29.75 -12.31 23.97
CA ASN A 940 -30.22 -13.50 24.69
C ASN A 940 -31.50 -14.07 24.08
N LYS A 941 -32.43 -13.20 23.65
CA LYS A 941 -33.65 -13.62 22.98
C LYS A 941 -33.38 -14.42 21.69
N GLU A 942 -32.36 -14.04 20.92
CA GLU A 942 -31.98 -14.76 19.70
C GLU A 942 -31.21 -16.05 20.00
N LEU A 943 -30.29 -16.03 20.99
CA LEU A 943 -29.58 -17.23 21.46
C LEU A 943 -30.56 -18.30 21.92
N GLU A 944 -31.50 -17.94 22.81
CA GLU A 944 -32.54 -18.84 23.31
C GLU A 944 -33.38 -19.43 22.17
N ARG A 945 -33.82 -18.58 21.23
CA ARG A 945 -34.62 -19.02 20.08
C ARG A 945 -33.87 -20.04 19.21
N ARG A 946 -32.60 -19.78 18.90
CA ARG A 946 -31.80 -20.63 18.00
C ARG A 946 -31.36 -21.92 18.67
N GLN A 947 -30.87 -21.84 19.90
CA GLN A 947 -30.44 -23.01 20.64
C GLN A 947 -31.61 -23.90 21.03
N GLY A 948 -32.77 -23.32 21.34
CA GLY A 948 -34.02 -24.07 21.55
C GLY A 948 -34.54 -24.76 20.29
N THR A 949 -34.18 -24.30 19.09
CA THR A 949 -34.53 -24.99 17.83
C THR A 949 -33.61 -26.18 17.54
N LEU A 950 -32.43 -26.24 18.16
CA LEU A 950 -31.41 -27.28 17.95
C LEU A 950 -31.45 -28.40 19.00
N LYS A 951 -32.20 -28.19 20.09
CA LYS A 951 -32.56 -29.21 21.09
C LYS A 951 -33.80 -29.95 20.62
#